data_AF-A0A847LBN6-F1
#
_entry.id   AF-A0A847LBN6-F1
#
_cell.length_a   1.000
_cell.length_b   1.000
_cell.length_c   1.000
_cell.angle_alpha   90.00
_cell.angle_beta   90.00
_cell.angle_gamma   90.00
#
_symmetry.space_group_name_H-M   'P 1'
#
loop_
_entity.id
_entity.type
_entity.pdbx_description
1 polymer ?
#
loop_
_entity_poly.entity_id
_entity_poly.type
_entity_poly.pdbx_seq_one_letter_code
_entity_poly.pdbx_strand_id
1 'polypeptide(L)'
;MRRTSSIVLFCVSLLLAGPVAAPAWGPMTHMAVNELAWEQAAAEMGSRLCVTPDLRDEFIGGGPCPDIKFTAGASFPIEFHNSPDVALRMIELARTGDRWGKADLAMALGWAGHIFGEVWTAHADDGYPSNKVTLPMPNGSGLNHQVNELVVDLLSYRDRARAQRKIGLAIPARLLEQAMADEAAREGKGNRLAAERIRAAGNGFMKTVSGIRVIAEYLLKERPDLLDEMDEFHTDRREDFDESVSRVTGLLREHGGPLSRAAKAGSADSKDNFFQVGATTSLKDQAKMVWQNWFGKVLNSDADTTVFTLIGYAAVKGSLSTPFLREKFLDVAREMGTASVWGDPRNKQVLARYVEAMLVREDLTYPEILAYAMEGIPPDPKALARRAEQLKAAGLTAAGRKPVTTAQVAEAWREVERLEALNREWPWFWPFRPGPQKAAAAREKAGRLLAFYFEDHPRSGVSAGRVAALLQADRALRSRLYEYKSVPWYNPFQLWQKRKDLTAASEAFLRQEREFAEIFQILNHLAAGGTTLERLTADTRQRLQQTEASLAAVKAQLARCPAWKLPTRHSLKQEIDRLEQGAAELRQRLGVLEGLAAPAAAEPAATTAAGGEPGLQAKVEPDVTVPDGMTLEQAQLAYEKAFSTYQHLAQAAGTDETRIREAAAAANQARRLRDAVQAKIEAGR
;
A
#
# COMPACT_ATOMS: atom_id res chain seq x y z
N MET A 1 24.40 -25.66 -29.04
CA MET A 1 24.14 -24.67 -27.97
C MET A 1 22.68 -24.24 -28.02
N ARG A 2 21.81 -24.81 -27.18
CA ARG A 2 20.37 -24.47 -27.00
C ARG A 2 19.82 -25.52 -26.03
N ARG A 3 19.76 -25.27 -24.71
CA ARG A 3 19.04 -26.13 -23.73
C ARG A 3 19.02 -25.67 -22.26
N THR A 4 19.33 -24.41 -21.95
CA THR A 4 19.25 -23.88 -20.57
C THR A 4 17.96 -23.09 -20.26
N SER A 5 17.11 -22.82 -21.24
CA SER A 5 15.88 -22.01 -21.06
C SER A 5 14.64 -22.77 -20.58
N SER A 6 14.72 -24.10 -20.37
CA SER A 6 13.54 -24.95 -20.14
C SER A 6 13.26 -25.28 -18.66
N ILE A 7 14.11 -24.86 -17.73
CA ILE A 7 13.97 -25.23 -16.30
C ILE A 7 13.26 -24.10 -15.51
N VAL A 8 13.49 -22.84 -15.86
CA VAL A 8 12.80 -21.68 -15.26
C VAL A 8 11.37 -21.53 -15.82
N LEU A 9 11.16 -21.84 -17.11
CA LEU A 9 9.83 -21.82 -17.74
C LEU A 9 8.90 -22.93 -17.19
N PHE A 10 9.44 -24.09 -16.80
CA PHE A 10 8.67 -25.27 -16.39
C PHE A 10 8.13 -25.18 -14.95
N CYS A 11 8.80 -24.41 -14.09
CA CYS A 11 8.31 -24.12 -12.73
C CYS A 11 7.10 -23.19 -12.72
N VAL A 12 6.92 -22.42 -13.80
CA VAL A 12 5.80 -21.49 -13.96
C VAL A 12 4.64 -22.12 -14.73
N SER A 13 4.89 -22.85 -15.83
CA SER A 13 3.80 -23.44 -16.64
C SER A 13 2.96 -24.50 -15.91
N LEU A 14 3.41 -25.02 -14.77
CA LEU A 14 2.68 -25.95 -13.91
C LEU A 14 1.78 -25.27 -12.85
N LEU A 15 1.66 -23.94 -12.87
CA LEU A 15 0.71 -23.14 -12.07
C LEU A 15 -0.63 -22.90 -12.78
N LEU A 16 -0.76 -23.28 -14.06
CA LEU A 16 -1.71 -22.66 -15.00
C LEU A 16 -2.82 -23.58 -15.53
N ALA A 17 -3.15 -24.68 -14.84
CA ALA A 17 -4.26 -25.54 -15.25
C ALA A 17 -5.16 -25.88 -14.05
N GLY A 18 -6.15 -25.03 -13.81
CA GLY A 18 -7.21 -25.23 -12.83
C GLY A 18 -8.46 -24.42 -13.21
N PRO A 19 -9.65 -25.02 -13.34
CA PRO A 19 -10.84 -24.33 -13.84
C PRO A 19 -11.70 -23.72 -12.72
N VAL A 20 -12.47 -22.70 -13.14
CA VAL A 20 -13.68 -22.06 -12.56
C VAL A 20 -13.58 -21.41 -11.17
N ALA A 21 -13.74 -20.07 -11.16
CA ALA A 21 -13.91 -19.20 -10.02
C ALA A 21 -14.94 -19.69 -8.98
N ALA A 22 -14.57 -19.57 -7.70
CA ALA A 22 -15.50 -19.23 -6.64
C ALA A 22 -14.83 -18.12 -5.79
N PRO A 23 -15.56 -17.07 -5.40
CA PRO A 23 -15.01 -15.81 -4.83
C PRO A 23 -14.31 -15.96 -3.44
N ALA A 24 -13.85 -14.88 -2.78
CA ALA A 24 -13.50 -14.62 -1.38
C ALA A 24 -12.05 -14.77 -0.86
N TRP A 25 -11.85 -14.31 0.40
CA TRP A 25 -10.56 -13.95 1.02
C TRP A 25 -9.39 -14.81 0.53
N GLY A 26 -8.27 -14.17 0.23
CA GLY A 26 -7.11 -14.91 -0.23
C GLY A 26 -6.52 -15.85 0.84
N PRO A 27 -5.65 -16.78 0.44
CA PRO A 27 -5.08 -17.78 1.33
C PRO A 27 -4.28 -17.18 2.50
N MET A 28 -3.64 -16.02 2.32
CA MET A 28 -2.85 -15.39 3.38
C MET A 28 -3.76 -14.71 4.42
N THR A 29 -4.88 -14.15 3.98
CA THR A 29 -5.92 -13.60 4.84
C THR A 29 -6.57 -14.70 5.68
N HIS A 30 -6.89 -15.86 5.10
CA HIS A 30 -7.40 -16.99 5.89
C HIS A 30 -6.41 -17.50 6.95
N MET A 31 -5.12 -17.57 6.61
CA MET A 31 -4.10 -17.86 7.60
C MET A 31 -4.06 -16.80 8.72
N ALA A 32 -4.21 -15.52 8.38
CA ALA A 32 -4.21 -14.43 9.36
C ALA A 32 -5.45 -14.44 10.28
N VAL A 33 -6.63 -14.69 9.72
CA VAL A 33 -7.87 -14.80 10.47
C VAL A 33 -7.79 -15.97 11.46
N ASN A 34 -7.42 -17.16 11.00
CA ASN A 34 -7.29 -18.32 11.88
C ASN A 34 -6.23 -18.06 12.96
N GLU A 35 -5.09 -17.47 12.59
CA GLU A 35 -4.04 -17.17 13.55
C GLU A 35 -4.51 -16.26 14.69
N LEU A 36 -5.14 -15.13 14.38
CA LEU A 36 -5.63 -14.19 15.39
C LEU A 36 -6.78 -14.78 16.20
N ALA A 37 -7.66 -15.55 15.56
CA ALA A 37 -8.73 -16.25 16.25
C ALA A 37 -8.19 -17.28 17.26
N TRP A 38 -7.13 -18.00 16.88
CA TRP A 38 -6.44 -18.92 17.79
C TRP A 38 -5.79 -18.17 18.95
N GLU A 39 -5.11 -17.04 18.71
CA GLU A 39 -4.51 -16.22 19.78
C GLU A 39 -5.57 -15.75 20.79
N GLN A 40 -6.71 -15.26 20.32
CA GLN A 40 -7.83 -14.85 21.17
C GLN A 40 -8.43 -16.03 21.94
N ALA A 41 -8.76 -17.13 21.25
CA ALA A 41 -9.33 -18.32 21.87
C ALA A 41 -8.37 -18.96 22.89
N ALA A 42 -7.07 -19.00 22.61
CA ALA A 42 -6.06 -19.54 23.51
C ALA A 42 -5.94 -18.69 24.79
N ALA A 43 -6.00 -17.37 24.67
CA ALA A 43 -6.00 -16.46 25.83
C ALA A 43 -7.25 -16.64 26.71
N GLU A 44 -8.41 -16.87 26.11
CA GLU A 44 -9.70 -17.00 26.82
C GLU A 44 -9.95 -18.41 27.39
N MET A 45 -9.64 -19.44 26.61
CA MET A 45 -9.98 -20.83 26.93
C MET A 45 -8.83 -21.55 27.64
N GLY A 46 -7.58 -21.12 27.43
CA GLY A 46 -6.38 -21.72 28.01
C GLY A 46 -6.27 -23.21 27.68
N SER A 47 -6.06 -24.04 28.70
CA SER A 47 -5.93 -25.50 28.55
C SER A 47 -7.22 -26.21 28.10
N ARG A 48 -8.35 -25.50 28.02
CA ARG A 48 -9.62 -26.05 27.51
C ARG A 48 -9.70 -26.07 25.99
N LEU A 49 -8.85 -25.30 25.30
CA LEU A 49 -8.81 -25.30 23.83
C LEU A 49 -8.16 -26.60 23.33
N CYS A 50 -8.84 -27.30 22.42
CA CYS A 50 -8.32 -28.55 21.83
C CYS A 50 -7.18 -28.33 20.84
N VAL A 51 -7.12 -27.15 20.22
CA VAL A 51 -6.00 -26.69 19.38
C VAL A 51 -4.93 -26.12 20.30
N THR A 52 -4.14 -27.02 20.89
CA THR A 52 -3.01 -26.67 21.76
C THR A 52 -1.90 -25.97 20.95
N PRO A 53 -0.93 -25.29 21.60
CA PRO A 53 0.14 -24.58 20.88
C PRO A 53 0.94 -25.41 19.87
N ASP A 54 1.07 -26.72 20.11
CA ASP A 54 1.70 -27.68 19.20
C ASP A 54 0.85 -28.04 17.97
N LEU A 55 -0.45 -27.73 17.97
CA LEU A 55 -1.41 -27.97 16.86
C LEU A 55 -1.84 -26.68 16.16
N ARG A 56 -1.24 -25.55 16.57
CA ARG A 56 -1.56 -24.21 16.06
C ARG A 56 -1.36 -24.15 14.54
N ASP A 57 -0.25 -24.67 14.05
CA ASP A 57 0.12 -24.53 12.65
C ASP A 57 -0.77 -25.40 11.74
N GLU A 58 -1.25 -26.55 12.21
CA GLU A 58 -2.26 -27.37 11.54
C GLU A 58 -3.62 -26.64 11.43
N PHE A 59 -4.03 -25.93 12.48
CA PHE A 59 -5.24 -25.12 12.45
C PHE A 59 -5.11 -23.92 11.48
N ILE A 60 -4.00 -23.20 11.52
CA ILE A 60 -3.77 -22.06 10.62
C ILE A 60 -3.65 -22.55 9.18
N GLY A 61 -2.89 -23.61 8.94
CA GLY A 61 -2.68 -24.20 7.62
C GLY A 61 -3.93 -24.84 7.01
N GLY A 62 -4.93 -25.19 7.82
CA GLY A 62 -6.23 -25.67 7.37
C GLY A 62 -7.12 -24.58 6.77
N GLY A 63 -6.94 -23.32 7.18
CA GLY A 63 -7.70 -22.15 6.69
C GLY A 63 -7.78 -22.05 5.17
N PRO A 64 -6.67 -21.92 4.44
CA PRO A 64 -6.70 -21.77 2.98
C PRO A 64 -7.11 -23.05 2.20
N CYS A 65 -7.32 -24.18 2.86
CA CYS A 65 -7.50 -25.46 2.18
C CYS A 65 -8.83 -25.64 1.42
N PRO A 66 -9.95 -25.01 1.79
CA PRO A 66 -11.15 -25.10 0.96
C PRO A 66 -10.95 -24.49 -0.44
N ASP A 67 -10.01 -23.57 -0.66
CA ASP A 67 -9.73 -23.04 -2.00
C ASP A 67 -9.00 -23.99 -2.95
N ILE A 68 -8.67 -25.21 -2.50
CA ILE A 68 -8.07 -26.25 -3.33
C ILE A 68 -8.99 -26.69 -4.49
N LYS A 69 -10.28 -26.33 -4.47
CA LYS A 69 -11.28 -26.60 -5.53
C LYS A 69 -10.75 -26.39 -6.96
N PHE A 70 -9.92 -25.37 -7.15
CA PHE A 70 -9.39 -24.99 -8.46
C PHE A 70 -8.37 -25.98 -9.03
N THR A 71 -7.68 -26.77 -8.20
CA THR A 71 -6.57 -27.64 -8.64
C THR A 71 -6.94 -29.13 -8.71
N ALA A 72 -8.14 -29.51 -8.26
CA ALA A 72 -8.58 -30.91 -8.18
C ALA A 72 -9.15 -31.49 -9.48
N GLY A 73 -9.42 -30.65 -10.49
CA GLY A 73 -9.87 -31.02 -11.85
C GLY A 73 -11.28 -31.63 -11.97
N ALA A 74 -11.73 -32.40 -10.98
CA ALA A 74 -13.13 -32.70 -10.71
C ALA A 74 -13.51 -31.74 -9.59
N SER A 75 -14.56 -30.96 -9.79
CA SER A 75 -15.07 -30.02 -8.80
C SER A 75 -15.21 -30.71 -7.46
N PHE A 76 -14.34 -30.31 -6.54
CA PHE A 76 -14.46 -30.60 -5.12
C PHE A 76 -15.89 -30.18 -4.71
N PRO A 77 -16.63 -30.99 -3.94
CA PRO A 77 -18.07 -30.74 -3.77
C PRO A 77 -18.31 -29.37 -3.14
N ILE A 78 -19.24 -28.60 -3.72
CA ILE A 78 -19.46 -27.19 -3.38
C ILE A 78 -19.80 -26.98 -1.90
N GLU A 79 -20.43 -27.97 -1.28
CA GLU A 79 -20.83 -27.95 0.12
C GLU A 79 -19.63 -27.96 1.06
N PHE A 80 -18.50 -28.57 0.68
CA PHE A 80 -17.26 -28.54 1.47
C PHE A 80 -16.50 -27.22 1.37
N HIS A 81 -16.95 -26.31 0.50
CA HIS A 81 -16.41 -24.96 0.37
C HIS A 81 -17.27 -23.93 1.09
N ASN A 82 -18.59 -24.13 1.10
CA ASN A 82 -19.51 -23.04 1.42
C ASN A 82 -20.50 -23.37 2.54
N SER A 83 -20.59 -24.62 3.01
CA SER A 83 -21.61 -25.03 3.98
C SER A 83 -21.05 -25.12 5.41
N PRO A 84 -21.48 -24.22 6.33
CA PRO A 84 -21.18 -24.33 7.74
C PRO A 84 -21.59 -25.69 8.32
N ASP A 85 -22.75 -26.21 7.93
CA ASP A 85 -23.27 -27.48 8.45
C ASP A 85 -22.38 -28.67 8.07
N VAL A 86 -21.87 -28.70 6.83
CA VAL A 86 -20.90 -29.74 6.41
C VAL A 86 -19.60 -29.60 7.18
N ALA A 87 -19.12 -28.38 7.40
CA ALA A 87 -17.91 -28.12 8.18
C ALA A 87 -18.05 -28.62 9.63
N LEU A 88 -19.20 -28.34 10.27
CA LEU A 88 -19.51 -28.80 11.62
C LEU A 88 -19.63 -30.33 11.70
N ARG A 89 -20.23 -30.98 10.70
CA ARG A 89 -20.26 -32.45 10.64
C ARG A 89 -18.88 -33.07 10.45
N MET A 90 -18.00 -32.43 9.69
CA MET A 90 -16.60 -32.87 9.56
C MET A 90 -15.85 -32.73 10.89
N ILE A 91 -16.06 -31.63 11.63
CA ILE A 91 -15.52 -31.47 12.99
C ILE A 91 -16.04 -32.58 13.90
N GLU A 92 -17.34 -32.85 13.90
CA GLU A 92 -17.94 -33.90 14.74
C GLU A 92 -17.40 -35.30 14.38
N LEU A 93 -17.22 -35.59 13.10
CA LEU A 93 -16.58 -36.82 12.62
C LEU A 93 -15.15 -36.94 13.18
N ALA A 94 -14.36 -35.87 13.17
CA ALA A 94 -13.01 -35.85 13.73
C ALA A 94 -13.00 -35.99 15.27
N ARG A 95 -14.02 -35.48 15.96
CA ARG A 95 -14.14 -35.54 17.43
C ARG A 95 -14.57 -36.92 17.94
N THR A 96 -15.48 -37.58 17.22
CA THR A 96 -16.13 -38.82 17.67
C THR A 96 -15.50 -40.09 17.10
N GLY A 97 -14.75 -39.98 16.00
CA GLY A 97 -14.12 -41.15 15.39
C GLY A 97 -12.84 -41.57 16.12
N ASP A 98 -12.82 -42.79 16.65
CA ASP A 98 -11.67 -43.40 17.34
C ASP A 98 -10.37 -43.42 16.52
N ARG A 99 -10.49 -43.34 15.18
CA ARG A 99 -9.34 -43.36 14.27
C ARG A 99 -8.64 -42.01 14.12
N TRP A 100 -9.31 -40.90 14.42
CA TRP A 100 -8.82 -39.55 14.14
C TRP A 100 -7.98 -39.00 15.29
N GLY A 101 -6.96 -38.23 14.93
CA GLY A 101 -6.05 -37.59 15.87
C GLY A 101 -6.44 -36.14 16.18
N LYS A 102 -5.77 -35.56 17.18
CA LYS A 102 -5.95 -34.14 17.50
C LYS A 102 -5.55 -33.21 16.35
N ALA A 103 -4.55 -33.59 15.56
CA ALA A 103 -4.15 -32.86 14.36
C ALA A 103 -5.25 -32.86 13.28
N ASP A 104 -5.99 -33.96 13.09
CA ASP A 104 -7.11 -34.01 12.13
C ASP A 104 -8.22 -33.05 12.55
N LEU A 105 -8.51 -32.99 13.85
CA LEU A 105 -9.46 -32.02 14.40
C LEU A 105 -8.97 -30.59 14.23
N ALA A 106 -7.69 -30.30 14.49
CA ALA A 106 -7.13 -28.96 14.30
C ALA A 106 -7.23 -28.51 12.84
N MET A 107 -6.88 -29.38 11.89
CA MET A 107 -7.03 -29.12 10.46
C MET A 107 -8.51 -28.94 10.06
N ALA A 108 -9.43 -29.74 10.60
CA ALA A 108 -10.86 -29.63 10.34
C ALA A 108 -11.46 -28.33 10.88
N LEU A 109 -11.05 -27.91 12.09
CA LEU A 109 -11.38 -26.61 12.66
C LEU A 109 -10.80 -25.49 11.80
N GLY A 110 -9.58 -25.66 11.28
CA GLY A 110 -8.94 -24.71 10.37
C GLY A 110 -9.73 -24.51 9.09
N TRP A 111 -10.13 -25.61 8.46
CA TRP A 111 -10.99 -25.65 7.28
C TRP A 111 -12.35 -24.97 7.55
N ALA A 112 -12.97 -25.27 8.69
CA ALA A 112 -14.20 -24.60 9.10
C ALA A 112 -13.99 -23.10 9.37
N GLY A 113 -12.81 -22.70 9.88
CA GLY A 113 -12.44 -21.31 10.08
C GLY A 113 -12.52 -20.48 8.79
N HIS A 114 -12.13 -21.05 7.65
CA HIS A 114 -12.37 -20.41 6.36
C HIS A 114 -13.86 -20.21 6.11
N ILE A 115 -14.66 -21.26 6.16
CA ILE A 115 -16.10 -21.19 5.87
C ILE A 115 -16.80 -20.15 6.77
N PHE A 116 -16.50 -20.15 8.07
CA PHE A 116 -17.10 -19.21 9.02
C PHE A 116 -16.57 -17.78 8.89
N GLY A 117 -15.33 -17.61 8.43
CA GLY A 117 -14.72 -16.31 8.14
C GLY A 117 -15.07 -15.74 6.76
N GLU A 118 -15.72 -16.52 5.88
CA GLU A 118 -15.87 -16.21 4.45
C GLU A 118 -17.35 -16.09 4.01
N VAL A 119 -18.23 -16.98 4.49
CA VAL A 119 -19.58 -17.25 3.91
C VAL A 119 -20.59 -16.10 4.03
N TRP A 120 -20.32 -15.07 4.84
CA TRP A 120 -21.24 -13.93 4.98
C TRP A 120 -20.63 -12.56 4.67
N THR A 121 -19.30 -12.40 4.64
CA THR A 121 -18.64 -11.08 4.57
C THR A 121 -17.73 -10.91 3.36
N ALA A 122 -17.40 -11.98 2.62
CA ALA A 122 -16.48 -11.88 1.47
C ALA A 122 -17.10 -12.32 0.13
N HIS A 123 -18.04 -13.26 0.16
CA HIS A 123 -18.75 -13.80 -1.02
C HIS A 123 -20.10 -13.16 -1.33
N ALA A 124 -20.71 -12.55 -0.34
CA ALA A 124 -22.00 -11.90 -0.52
C ALA A 124 -21.81 -10.64 -1.38
N ASP A 125 -22.88 -10.20 -2.06
CA ASP A 125 -22.84 -9.01 -2.93
C ASP A 125 -22.39 -7.74 -2.18
N ASP A 126 -22.56 -7.72 -0.85
CA ASP A 126 -22.15 -6.68 0.08
C ASP A 126 -20.77 -6.91 0.73
N GLY A 127 -20.19 -8.10 0.56
CA GLY A 127 -18.90 -8.47 1.15
C GLY A 127 -17.72 -7.67 0.61
N TYR A 128 -16.70 -7.41 1.46
CA TYR A 128 -15.65 -6.42 1.19
C TYR A 128 -14.97 -6.56 -0.18
N PRO A 129 -14.42 -7.73 -0.57
CA PRO A 129 -13.75 -7.87 -1.86
C PRO A 129 -14.68 -7.59 -3.04
N SER A 130 -15.96 -7.97 -2.93
CA SER A 130 -16.97 -7.78 -3.97
C SER A 130 -17.54 -6.35 -4.03
N ASN A 131 -17.62 -5.67 -2.89
CA ASN A 131 -18.26 -4.37 -2.71
C ASN A 131 -17.31 -3.19 -2.93
N LYS A 132 -16.02 -3.32 -2.57
CA LYS A 132 -15.03 -2.26 -2.71
C LYS A 132 -14.69 -2.00 -4.18
N VAL A 133 -14.93 -0.78 -4.66
CA VAL A 133 -14.63 -0.38 -6.04
C VAL A 133 -13.21 0.17 -6.13
N THR A 134 -12.28 -0.68 -6.57
CA THR A 134 -10.87 -0.33 -6.77
C THR A 134 -10.58 0.13 -8.21
N LEU A 135 -11.15 -0.59 -9.17
CA LEU A 135 -11.12 -0.36 -10.61
C LEU A 135 -12.55 -0.04 -11.09
N PRO A 136 -12.91 1.25 -11.27
CA PRO A 136 -14.25 1.67 -11.67
C PRO A 136 -14.50 1.41 -13.16
N MET A 137 -14.59 0.15 -13.58
CA MET A 137 -14.78 -0.26 -14.97
C MET A 137 -16.12 -1.00 -15.19
N PRO A 138 -16.65 -1.00 -16.42
CA PRO A 138 -17.85 -1.78 -16.74
C PRO A 138 -17.64 -3.27 -16.45
N ASN A 139 -18.61 -3.92 -15.79
CA ASN A 139 -18.55 -5.34 -15.40
C ASN A 139 -17.31 -5.73 -14.59
N GLY A 140 -16.78 -4.79 -13.78
CA GLY A 140 -15.54 -4.98 -13.03
C GLY A 140 -15.66 -5.77 -11.72
N SER A 141 -16.82 -6.34 -11.36
CA SER A 141 -17.02 -6.95 -10.04
C SER A 141 -16.02 -8.08 -9.74
N GLY A 142 -15.91 -9.06 -10.64
CA GLY A 142 -14.96 -10.18 -10.47
C GLY A 142 -13.49 -9.74 -10.50
N LEU A 143 -13.16 -8.64 -11.19
CA LEU A 143 -11.80 -8.11 -11.21
C LEU A 143 -11.47 -7.33 -9.93
N ASN A 144 -12.40 -6.47 -9.47
CA ASN A 144 -12.26 -5.75 -8.21
C ASN A 144 -12.05 -6.72 -7.05
N HIS A 145 -12.86 -7.76 -7.03
CA HIS A 145 -12.76 -8.86 -6.10
C HIS A 145 -11.35 -9.49 -6.04
N GLN A 146 -10.81 -9.92 -7.18
CA GLN A 146 -9.45 -10.50 -7.24
C GLN A 146 -8.35 -9.51 -6.83
N VAL A 147 -8.48 -8.24 -7.22
CA VAL A 147 -7.50 -7.21 -6.85
C VAL A 147 -7.56 -6.93 -5.35
N ASN A 148 -8.77 -6.81 -4.80
CA ASN A 148 -9.00 -6.58 -3.38
C ASN A 148 -8.45 -7.74 -2.56
N GLU A 149 -8.72 -9.00 -2.94
CA GLU A 149 -8.15 -10.18 -2.29
C GLU A 149 -6.64 -10.18 -2.30
N LEU A 150 -6.03 -9.97 -3.46
CA LEU A 150 -4.57 -9.93 -3.56
C LEU A 150 -4.00 -8.86 -2.63
N VAL A 151 -4.57 -7.66 -2.63
CA VAL A 151 -4.09 -6.58 -1.76
C VAL A 151 -4.26 -6.95 -0.29
N VAL A 152 -5.43 -7.46 0.11
CA VAL A 152 -5.67 -7.82 1.51
C VAL A 152 -4.79 -8.99 1.93
N ASP A 153 -4.45 -9.93 1.05
CA ASP A 153 -3.46 -10.99 1.28
C ASP A 153 -2.06 -10.42 1.53
N LEU A 154 -1.61 -9.48 0.68
CA LEU A 154 -0.31 -8.83 0.81
C LEU A 154 -0.21 -8.08 2.15
N LEU A 155 -1.28 -7.37 2.53
CA LEU A 155 -1.36 -6.60 3.77
C LEU A 155 -1.49 -7.51 5.00
N SER A 156 -2.29 -8.58 4.93
CA SER A 156 -2.42 -9.57 6.00
C SER A 156 -1.09 -10.27 6.25
N TYR A 157 -0.38 -10.63 5.18
CA TYR A 157 0.96 -11.18 5.32
C TYR A 157 1.95 -10.15 5.85
N ARG A 158 1.93 -8.88 5.41
CA ARG A 158 2.79 -7.84 6.00
C ARG A 158 2.65 -7.78 7.52
N ASP A 159 1.40 -7.75 8.00
CA ASP A 159 1.10 -7.60 9.42
C ASP A 159 1.51 -8.85 10.23
N ARG A 160 1.52 -10.04 9.60
CA ARG A 160 1.76 -11.35 10.25
C ARG A 160 2.97 -12.13 9.73
N ALA A 161 3.86 -11.47 8.98
CA ALA A 161 4.91 -12.13 8.19
C ALA A 161 5.76 -13.08 9.03
N ARG A 162 6.15 -12.66 10.24
CA ARG A 162 7.00 -13.47 11.14
C ARG A 162 6.33 -14.78 11.54
N ALA A 163 5.04 -14.73 11.80
CA ALA A 163 4.32 -15.84 12.40
C ALA A 163 3.74 -16.80 11.35
N GLN A 164 3.46 -16.30 10.13
CA GLN A 164 2.98 -17.11 9.02
C GLN A 164 4.08 -17.67 8.11
N ARG A 165 5.31 -17.17 8.23
CA ARG A 165 6.42 -17.53 7.34
C ARG A 165 6.68 -19.03 7.23
N LYS A 166 6.42 -19.77 8.32
CA LYS A 166 6.69 -21.20 8.47
C LYS A 166 5.46 -22.08 8.28
N ILE A 167 4.28 -21.46 8.21
CA ILE A 167 3.01 -22.19 8.13
C ILE A 167 2.77 -22.62 6.68
N GLY A 168 2.49 -23.91 6.49
CA GLY A 168 2.15 -24.52 5.20
C GLY A 168 0.65 -24.77 5.05
N LEU A 169 0.25 -25.56 4.05
CA LEU A 169 -1.11 -26.12 3.99
C LEU A 169 -1.20 -27.36 4.86
N ALA A 170 -2.29 -27.49 5.60
CA ALA A 170 -2.59 -28.65 6.44
C ALA A 170 -3.98 -29.18 6.07
N ILE A 171 -4.01 -30.31 5.35
CA ILE A 171 -5.25 -30.84 4.76
C ILE A 171 -5.55 -32.19 5.40
N PRO A 172 -6.71 -32.36 6.03
CA PRO A 172 -7.09 -33.62 6.64
C PRO A 172 -7.68 -34.54 5.56
N ALA A 173 -6.84 -34.98 4.60
CA ALA A 173 -7.27 -35.57 3.34
C ALA A 173 -8.08 -36.86 3.53
N ARG A 174 -7.73 -37.69 4.52
CA ARG A 174 -8.48 -38.90 4.85
C ARG A 174 -9.82 -38.59 5.52
N LEU A 175 -9.83 -37.59 6.39
CA LEU A 175 -11.06 -37.12 7.03
C LEU A 175 -12.02 -36.56 5.98
N LEU A 176 -11.53 -35.76 5.04
CA LEU A 176 -12.30 -35.20 3.94
C LEU A 176 -12.85 -36.29 3.01
N GLU A 177 -12.03 -37.29 2.65
CA GLU A 177 -12.47 -38.45 1.85
C GLU A 177 -13.66 -39.16 2.53
N GLN A 178 -13.59 -39.37 3.85
CA GLN A 178 -14.70 -39.96 4.60
C GLN A 178 -15.91 -39.02 4.66
N ALA A 179 -15.70 -37.76 5.03
CA ALA A 179 -16.78 -36.80 5.16
C ALA A 179 -17.55 -36.67 3.83
N MET A 180 -16.85 -36.61 2.69
CA MET A 180 -17.47 -36.61 1.36
C MET A 180 -18.26 -37.89 1.08
N ALA A 181 -17.77 -39.05 1.53
CA ALA A 181 -18.50 -40.30 1.39
C ALA A 181 -19.80 -40.30 2.22
N ASP A 182 -19.74 -39.77 3.45
CA ASP A 182 -20.88 -39.66 4.37
C ASP A 182 -21.91 -38.65 3.85
N GLU A 183 -21.49 -37.48 3.36
CA GLU A 183 -22.39 -36.49 2.73
C GLU A 183 -23.05 -37.04 1.46
N ALA A 184 -22.28 -37.69 0.58
CA ALA A 184 -22.82 -38.31 -0.62
C ALA A 184 -23.81 -39.45 -0.31
N ALA A 185 -23.61 -40.17 0.79
CA ALA A 185 -24.55 -41.19 1.27
C ALA A 185 -25.83 -40.58 1.85
N ARG A 186 -25.75 -39.39 2.46
CA ARG A 186 -26.91 -38.67 3.02
C ARG A 186 -27.79 -38.05 1.94
N GLU A 187 -27.19 -37.36 0.97
CA GLU A 187 -27.92 -36.58 -0.05
C GLU A 187 -28.25 -37.38 -1.32
N GLY A 188 -27.72 -38.60 -1.45
CA GLY A 188 -27.92 -39.46 -2.63
C GLY A 188 -27.31 -38.92 -3.93
N LYS A 189 -26.58 -37.79 -3.86
CA LYS A 189 -25.84 -37.13 -4.93
C LYS A 189 -24.59 -36.49 -4.33
N GLY A 190 -23.45 -36.62 -4.98
CA GLY A 190 -22.20 -36.00 -4.54
C GLY A 190 -20.97 -36.60 -5.20
N ASN A 191 -20.06 -35.75 -5.66
CA ASN A 191 -18.74 -36.21 -6.11
C ASN A 191 -17.92 -36.64 -4.90
N ARG A 192 -17.22 -37.77 -5.02
CA ARG A 192 -16.28 -38.25 -4.00
C ARG A 192 -14.86 -38.07 -4.52
N LEU A 193 -13.98 -37.53 -3.69
CA LEU A 193 -12.56 -37.45 -4.00
C LEU A 193 -11.79 -38.37 -3.06
N ALA A 194 -10.94 -39.21 -3.65
CA ALA A 194 -10.02 -40.02 -2.89
C ALA A 194 -8.96 -39.12 -2.23
N ALA A 195 -8.46 -39.51 -1.06
CA ALA A 195 -7.50 -38.71 -0.31
C ALA A 195 -6.28 -38.32 -1.15
N GLU A 196 -5.72 -39.25 -1.95
CA GLU A 196 -4.57 -38.95 -2.81
C GLU A 196 -4.84 -37.87 -3.86
N ARG A 197 -6.08 -37.75 -4.34
CA ARG A 197 -6.47 -36.69 -5.26
C ARG A 197 -6.60 -35.34 -4.56
N ILE A 198 -7.13 -35.33 -3.34
CA ILE A 198 -7.16 -34.15 -2.47
C ILE A 198 -5.73 -33.67 -2.19
N ARG A 199 -4.81 -34.60 -1.89
CA ARG A 199 -3.39 -34.32 -1.69
C ARG A 199 -2.71 -33.74 -2.93
N ALA A 200 -2.95 -34.33 -4.09
CA ALA A 200 -2.41 -33.83 -5.35
C ALA A 200 -2.89 -32.40 -5.65
N ALA A 201 -4.16 -32.12 -5.36
CA ALA A 201 -4.73 -30.78 -5.49
C ALA A 201 -4.10 -29.78 -4.50
N GLY A 202 -3.93 -30.17 -3.24
CA GLY A 202 -3.21 -29.38 -2.23
C GLY A 202 -1.77 -29.04 -2.64
N ASN A 203 -1.03 -30.02 -3.17
CA ASN A 203 0.31 -29.80 -3.74
C ASN A 203 0.31 -28.81 -4.93
N GLY A 204 -0.76 -28.79 -5.72
CA GLY A 204 -0.96 -27.78 -6.75
C GLY A 204 -1.16 -26.38 -6.17
N PHE A 205 -2.02 -26.27 -5.15
CA PHE A 205 -2.42 -25.02 -4.53
C PHE A 205 -1.33 -24.38 -3.65
N MET A 206 -0.42 -25.19 -3.07
CA MET A 206 0.77 -24.71 -2.35
C MET A 206 1.56 -23.65 -3.13
N LYS A 207 1.55 -23.74 -4.45
CA LYS A 207 2.27 -22.80 -5.32
C LYS A 207 1.62 -21.41 -5.32
N THR A 208 0.30 -21.31 -5.21
CA THR A 208 -0.44 -20.04 -5.07
C THR A 208 -0.07 -19.37 -3.75
N VAL A 209 -0.19 -20.09 -2.64
CA VAL A 209 0.19 -19.61 -1.29
C VAL A 209 1.65 -19.14 -1.27
N SER A 210 2.55 -19.94 -1.85
CA SER A 210 3.98 -19.60 -1.92
C SER A 210 4.25 -18.40 -2.84
N GLY A 211 3.51 -18.27 -3.95
CA GLY A 211 3.65 -17.17 -4.90
C GLY A 211 3.27 -15.82 -4.29
N ILE A 212 2.09 -15.76 -3.63
CA ILE A 212 1.62 -14.55 -2.93
C ILE A 212 2.60 -14.18 -1.82
N ARG A 213 3.07 -15.16 -1.03
CA ARG A 213 4.09 -14.95 0.00
C ARG A 213 5.37 -14.34 -0.55
N VAL A 214 5.87 -14.83 -1.69
CA VAL A 214 7.08 -14.30 -2.34
C VAL A 214 6.87 -12.87 -2.82
N ILE A 215 5.70 -12.55 -3.39
CA ILE A 215 5.36 -11.18 -3.80
C ILE A 215 5.28 -10.26 -2.59
N ALA A 216 4.60 -10.67 -1.52
CA ALA A 216 4.50 -9.89 -0.29
C ALA A 216 5.90 -9.62 0.31
N GLU A 217 6.75 -10.64 0.41
CA GLU A 217 8.15 -10.49 0.86
C GLU A 217 8.99 -9.58 -0.05
N TYR A 218 8.76 -9.62 -1.37
CA TYR A 218 9.40 -8.71 -2.31
C TYR A 218 8.98 -7.27 -2.03
N LEU A 219 7.67 -7.02 -1.93
CA LEU A 219 7.12 -5.68 -1.68
C LEU A 219 7.54 -5.15 -0.32
N LEU A 220 7.54 -5.97 0.74
CA LEU A 220 8.02 -5.61 2.06
C LEU A 220 9.46 -5.07 2.06
N LYS A 221 10.31 -5.57 1.15
CA LYS A 221 11.72 -5.20 1.08
C LYS A 221 12.00 -4.07 0.10
N GLU A 222 11.39 -4.12 -1.08
CA GLU A 222 11.70 -3.21 -2.18
C GLU A 222 10.73 -2.03 -2.27
N ARG A 223 9.46 -2.23 -1.88
CA ARG A 223 8.34 -1.29 -2.02
C ARG A 223 7.45 -1.19 -0.77
N PRO A 224 8.00 -0.98 0.44
CA PRO A 224 7.17 -0.81 1.64
C PRO A 224 6.24 0.40 1.53
N ASP A 225 6.64 1.44 0.81
CA ASP A 225 5.82 2.60 0.45
C ASP A 225 4.54 2.20 -0.30
N LEU A 226 4.62 1.23 -1.21
CA LEU A 226 3.46 0.77 -1.95
C LEU A 226 2.47 0.02 -1.03
N LEU A 227 2.98 -0.76 -0.09
CA LEU A 227 2.14 -1.45 0.89
C LEU A 227 1.45 -0.45 1.83
N ASP A 228 2.13 0.64 2.20
CA ASP A 228 1.51 1.72 2.99
C ASP A 228 0.39 2.41 2.19
N GLU A 229 0.63 2.72 0.91
CA GLU A 229 -0.39 3.32 0.02
C GLU A 229 -1.58 2.38 -0.23
N MET A 230 -1.34 1.08 -0.38
CA MET A 230 -2.38 0.05 -0.45
C MET A 230 -3.18 -0.02 0.86
N ASP A 231 -2.50 0.01 2.00
CA ASP A 231 -3.14 -0.03 3.31
C ASP A 231 -4.03 1.18 3.58
N GLU A 232 -3.59 2.38 3.17
CA GLU A 232 -4.42 3.59 3.22
C GLU A 232 -5.69 3.44 2.37
N PHE A 233 -5.54 3.00 1.12
CA PHE A 233 -6.67 2.83 0.19
C PHE A 233 -7.69 1.79 0.68
N HIS A 234 -7.17 0.72 1.30
CA HIS A 234 -7.94 -0.41 1.82
C HIS A 234 -8.12 -0.36 3.34
N THR A 235 -8.05 0.81 3.95
CA THR A 235 -8.16 0.97 5.42
C THR A 235 -9.52 0.51 5.95
N ASP A 236 -10.53 0.53 5.09
CA ASP A 236 -11.91 0.13 5.36
C ASP A 236 -12.09 -1.39 5.51
N ARG A 237 -11.11 -2.21 5.12
CA ARG A 237 -11.17 -3.67 5.27
C ARG A 237 -11.19 -4.18 6.73
N ARG A 238 -10.77 -3.33 7.68
CA ARG A 238 -10.44 -3.76 9.04
C ARG A 238 -11.66 -4.31 9.76
N GLU A 239 -12.83 -3.70 9.55
CA GLU A 239 -14.08 -4.13 10.17
C GLU A 239 -14.46 -5.55 9.73
N ASP A 240 -14.49 -5.82 8.41
CA ASP A 240 -14.79 -7.16 7.87
C ASP A 240 -13.75 -8.21 8.30
N PHE A 241 -12.47 -7.82 8.36
CA PHE A 241 -11.40 -8.69 8.83
C PHE A 241 -11.58 -9.04 10.32
N ASP A 242 -11.84 -8.05 11.17
CA ASP A 242 -12.03 -8.25 12.60
C ASP A 242 -13.32 -9.05 12.90
N GLU A 243 -14.38 -8.84 12.11
CA GLU A 243 -15.59 -9.66 12.16
C GLU A 243 -15.29 -11.13 11.81
N SER A 244 -14.51 -11.36 10.76
CA SER A 244 -14.07 -12.71 10.36
C SER A 244 -13.30 -13.38 11.50
N VAL A 245 -12.38 -12.66 12.14
CA VAL A 245 -11.65 -13.15 13.34
C VAL A 245 -12.64 -13.50 14.46
N SER A 246 -13.57 -12.60 14.79
CA SER A 246 -14.57 -12.81 15.85
C SER A 246 -15.41 -14.08 15.62
N ARG A 247 -15.84 -14.32 14.37
CA ARG A 247 -16.62 -15.50 13.98
C ARG A 247 -15.81 -16.79 14.15
N VAL A 248 -14.55 -16.81 13.71
CA VAL A 248 -13.67 -17.97 13.89
C VAL A 248 -13.32 -18.20 15.37
N THR A 249 -13.18 -17.14 16.17
CA THR A 249 -13.04 -17.25 17.62
C THR A 249 -14.31 -17.88 18.23
N GLY A 250 -15.51 -17.47 17.77
CA GLY A 250 -16.78 -18.09 18.15
C GLY A 250 -16.84 -19.59 17.84
N LEU A 251 -16.46 -19.99 16.62
CA LEU A 251 -16.32 -21.39 16.22
C LEU A 251 -15.41 -22.17 17.19
N LEU A 252 -14.26 -21.62 17.56
CA LEU A 252 -13.33 -22.26 18.50
C LEU A 252 -13.92 -22.36 19.91
N ARG A 253 -14.69 -21.36 20.38
CA ARG A 253 -15.37 -21.43 21.68
C ARG A 253 -16.40 -22.55 21.73
N GLU A 254 -17.18 -22.69 20.68
CA GLU A 254 -18.30 -23.64 20.62
C GLU A 254 -17.83 -25.07 20.31
N HIS A 255 -16.90 -25.22 19.38
CA HIS A 255 -16.50 -26.52 18.82
C HIS A 255 -15.07 -26.93 19.15
N GLY A 256 -14.24 -25.99 19.64
CA GLY A 256 -12.84 -26.22 20.01
C GLY A 256 -12.63 -26.65 21.47
N GLY A 257 -13.67 -27.11 22.17
CA GLY A 257 -13.57 -27.60 23.55
C GLY A 257 -12.79 -28.93 23.70
N PRO A 258 -12.50 -29.36 24.94
CA PRO A 258 -11.63 -30.51 25.20
C PRO A 258 -12.24 -31.83 24.69
N LEU A 259 -11.38 -32.72 24.17
CA LEU A 259 -11.77 -34.06 23.72
C LEU A 259 -11.99 -35.00 24.91
N SER A 260 -13.03 -35.84 24.84
CA SER A 260 -13.24 -36.93 25.80
C SER A 260 -12.24 -38.07 25.53
N ARG A 261 -11.08 -38.01 26.21
CA ARG A 261 -9.97 -39.00 26.35
C ARG A 261 -9.72 -40.10 25.28
N ALA A 262 -8.42 -40.27 25.00
CA ALA A 262 -7.72 -41.28 24.19
C ALA A 262 -7.43 -40.95 22.71
N ALA A 263 -7.76 -39.74 22.24
CA ALA A 263 -7.31 -39.29 20.92
C ALA A 263 -5.78 -39.20 20.84
N LYS A 264 -5.20 -39.81 19.81
CA LYS A 264 -3.75 -39.74 19.53
C LYS A 264 -3.35 -38.29 19.23
N ALA A 265 -2.13 -37.91 19.62
CA ALA A 265 -1.63 -36.56 19.39
C ALA A 265 -1.49 -36.23 17.89
N GLY A 266 -0.93 -37.16 17.10
CA GLY A 266 -0.76 -37.00 15.65
C GLY A 266 -2.00 -37.40 14.84
N SER A 267 -2.05 -36.95 13.58
CA SER A 267 -3.10 -37.32 12.60
C SER A 267 -3.20 -38.83 12.38
N ALA A 268 -4.38 -39.29 11.98
CA ALA A 268 -4.65 -40.64 11.51
C ALA A 268 -3.76 -41.06 10.32
N ASP A 269 -3.28 -40.10 9.53
CA ASP A 269 -2.35 -40.32 8.44
C ASP A 269 -1.11 -39.44 8.61
N SER A 270 0.07 -40.07 8.70
CA SER A 270 1.34 -39.34 8.86
C SER A 270 1.68 -38.47 7.64
N LYS A 271 0.95 -38.59 6.53
CA LYS A 271 1.07 -37.77 5.32
C LYS A 271 0.11 -36.57 5.28
N ASP A 272 -0.80 -36.46 6.24
CA ASP A 272 -1.72 -35.32 6.33
C ASP A 272 -1.04 -34.10 6.98
N ASN A 273 0.17 -34.29 7.52
CA ASN A 273 1.09 -33.23 7.91
C ASN A 273 2.00 -32.82 6.75
N PHE A 274 2.09 -31.50 6.52
CA PHE A 274 3.03 -30.83 5.61
C PHE A 274 3.24 -31.54 4.26
N PHE A 275 2.42 -31.13 3.29
CA PHE A 275 2.54 -31.55 1.89
C PHE A 275 3.98 -31.38 1.36
N GLN A 276 4.69 -32.51 1.26
CA GLN A 276 5.94 -32.64 0.53
C GLN A 276 5.65 -32.95 -0.94
N VAL A 277 6.37 -32.26 -1.84
CA VAL A 277 6.29 -32.45 -3.29
C VAL A 277 6.66 -33.90 -3.64
N GLY A 278 5.66 -34.73 -3.93
CA GLY A 278 5.82 -36.15 -4.26
C GLY A 278 6.33 -36.40 -5.69
N ALA A 279 7.17 -37.43 -5.82
CA ALA A 279 7.96 -37.80 -7.00
C ALA A 279 7.24 -38.72 -8.00
N THR A 280 7.43 -38.48 -9.31
CA THR A 280 7.24 -39.47 -10.38
C THR A 280 8.43 -39.49 -11.34
N THR A 281 8.60 -40.63 -12.00
CA THR A 281 9.86 -41.22 -12.47
C THR A 281 10.33 -40.79 -13.86
N SER A 282 11.38 -39.96 -13.91
CA SER A 282 12.38 -39.95 -14.99
C SER A 282 13.73 -39.45 -14.44
N LEU A 283 14.87 -39.74 -15.10
CA LEU A 283 16.20 -39.25 -14.70
C LEU A 283 16.28 -37.70 -14.67
N LYS A 284 15.42 -37.03 -15.45
CA LYS A 284 15.25 -35.56 -15.42
C LYS A 284 14.44 -35.11 -14.20
N ASP A 285 13.47 -35.92 -13.78
CA ASP A 285 12.72 -35.75 -12.53
C ASP A 285 13.54 -36.11 -11.31
N GLN A 286 14.59 -36.95 -11.41
CA GLN A 286 15.53 -37.20 -10.31
C GLN A 286 16.43 -36.00 -10.02
N ALA A 287 16.92 -35.27 -11.04
CA ALA A 287 17.65 -34.02 -10.81
C ALA A 287 16.73 -32.89 -10.31
N LYS A 288 15.50 -32.85 -10.84
CA LYS A 288 14.42 -31.98 -10.36
C LYS A 288 14.00 -32.33 -8.93
N MET A 289 13.99 -33.61 -8.55
CA MET A 289 13.78 -34.10 -7.19
C MET A 289 14.99 -33.90 -6.30
N VAL A 290 16.22 -33.98 -6.78
CA VAL A 290 17.37 -33.58 -5.94
C VAL A 290 17.20 -32.11 -5.63
N TRP A 291 16.81 -31.28 -6.59
CA TRP A 291 16.52 -29.88 -6.35
C TRP A 291 15.25 -29.65 -5.53
N GLN A 292 14.14 -30.37 -5.75
CA GLN A 292 12.85 -30.24 -5.04
C GLN A 292 12.77 -30.98 -3.71
N ASN A 293 13.56 -32.03 -3.50
CA ASN A 293 13.81 -32.66 -2.21
C ASN A 293 14.91 -31.92 -1.46
N TRP A 294 15.83 -31.24 -2.13
CA TRP A 294 16.72 -30.28 -1.47
C TRP A 294 15.93 -29.03 -1.08
N PHE A 295 15.14 -28.43 -1.99
CA PHE A 295 14.19 -27.38 -1.68
C PHE A 295 13.17 -27.86 -0.65
N GLY A 296 12.66 -29.07 -0.76
CA GLY A 296 11.70 -29.69 0.18
C GLY A 296 12.31 -30.03 1.53
N LYS A 297 13.57 -30.47 1.60
CA LYS A 297 14.32 -30.66 2.86
C LYS A 297 14.80 -29.33 3.45
N VAL A 298 14.96 -28.29 2.64
CA VAL A 298 15.26 -26.90 3.06
C VAL A 298 13.97 -26.18 3.48
N LEU A 299 12.83 -26.51 2.87
CA LEU A 299 11.48 -26.09 3.24
C LEU A 299 11.02 -26.77 4.53
N ASN A 300 11.54 -27.96 4.84
CA ASN A 300 11.24 -28.76 6.04
C ASN A 300 12.41 -28.88 7.02
N SER A 301 13.49 -28.11 6.85
CA SER A 301 14.54 -28.03 7.88
C SER A 301 14.12 -26.98 8.90
N ASP A 302 14.38 -27.24 10.19
CA ASP A 302 14.23 -26.26 11.29
C ASP A 302 15.03 -24.95 11.11
N ALA A 303 15.79 -24.82 10.00
CA ALA A 303 16.45 -23.58 9.62
C ALA A 303 15.42 -22.58 9.05
N ASP A 304 15.38 -21.40 9.64
CA ASP A 304 14.53 -20.27 9.27
C ASP A 304 14.29 -20.14 7.74
N THR A 305 13.01 -19.92 7.36
CA THR A 305 12.53 -19.58 6.01
C THR A 305 13.13 -18.28 5.43
N THR A 306 14.12 -17.70 6.13
CA THR A 306 15.06 -16.68 5.68
C THR A 306 15.77 -17.06 4.40
N VAL A 307 16.21 -18.32 4.23
CA VAL A 307 16.90 -18.77 2.99
C VAL A 307 15.94 -18.86 1.80
N PHE A 308 14.74 -19.41 1.97
CA PHE A 308 13.69 -19.45 0.93
C PHE A 308 13.31 -18.05 0.48
N THR A 309 13.05 -17.16 1.44
CA THR A 309 12.71 -15.78 1.16
C THR A 309 13.86 -15.07 0.47
N LEU A 310 15.11 -15.29 0.90
CA LEU A 310 16.29 -14.74 0.25
C LEU A 310 16.47 -15.25 -1.18
N ILE A 311 16.23 -16.54 -1.43
CA ILE A 311 16.36 -17.14 -2.77
C ILE A 311 15.20 -16.74 -3.68
N GLY A 312 13.95 -16.74 -3.20
CA GLY A 312 12.78 -16.29 -3.95
C GLY A 312 12.86 -14.79 -4.26
N TYR A 313 13.22 -13.98 -3.27
CA TYR A 313 13.57 -12.57 -3.44
C TYR A 313 14.71 -12.38 -4.45
N ALA A 314 15.82 -13.11 -4.30
CA ALA A 314 16.96 -13.00 -5.21
C ALA A 314 16.63 -13.49 -6.62
N ALA A 315 15.71 -14.45 -6.77
CA ALA A 315 15.24 -14.94 -8.05
C ALA A 315 14.31 -13.93 -8.73
N VAL A 316 13.37 -13.33 -8.00
CA VAL A 316 12.52 -12.24 -8.51
C VAL A 316 13.39 -11.03 -8.87
N LYS A 317 14.22 -10.56 -7.94
CA LYS A 317 15.14 -9.43 -8.17
C LYS A 317 16.15 -9.71 -9.29
N GLY A 318 16.67 -10.93 -9.39
CA GLY A 318 17.56 -11.37 -10.46
C GLY A 318 16.87 -11.43 -11.82
N SER A 319 15.62 -11.91 -11.86
CA SER A 319 14.80 -11.95 -13.08
C SER A 319 14.42 -10.55 -13.53
N LEU A 320 14.00 -9.70 -12.60
CA LEU A 320 13.65 -8.30 -12.85
C LEU A 320 14.87 -7.46 -13.23
N SER A 321 16.07 -7.74 -12.73
CA SER A 321 17.30 -7.00 -13.11
C SER A 321 17.87 -7.40 -14.47
N THR A 322 17.40 -8.49 -15.08
CA THR A 322 17.91 -8.99 -16.36
C THR A 322 16.86 -8.77 -17.47
N PRO A 323 17.09 -7.91 -18.49
CA PRO A 323 16.06 -7.52 -19.47
C PRO A 323 15.29 -8.69 -20.12
N PHE A 324 16.01 -9.73 -20.57
CA PHE A 324 15.40 -10.91 -21.18
C PHE A 324 14.61 -11.78 -20.20
N LEU A 325 15.02 -11.84 -18.93
CA LEU A 325 14.28 -12.58 -17.90
C LEU A 325 13.11 -11.77 -17.38
N ARG A 326 13.20 -10.43 -17.37
CA ARG A 326 12.14 -9.51 -16.99
C ARG A 326 10.93 -9.66 -17.92
N GLU A 327 11.16 -9.63 -19.24
CA GLU A 327 10.08 -9.80 -20.22
C GLU A 327 9.40 -11.17 -20.07
N LYS A 328 10.17 -12.24 -19.94
CA LYS A 328 9.62 -13.59 -19.70
C LYS A 328 8.88 -13.72 -18.38
N PHE A 329 9.39 -13.10 -17.32
CA PHE A 329 8.75 -13.06 -16.01
C PHE A 329 7.44 -12.28 -16.08
N LEU A 330 7.41 -11.17 -16.82
CA LEU A 330 6.21 -10.38 -17.03
C LEU A 330 5.17 -11.12 -17.87
N ASP A 331 5.55 -11.76 -18.98
CA ASP A 331 4.62 -12.55 -19.79
C ASP A 331 3.96 -13.66 -18.96
N VAL A 332 4.77 -14.32 -18.13
CA VAL A 332 4.31 -15.27 -17.13
C VAL A 332 3.36 -14.63 -16.12
N ALA A 333 3.72 -13.51 -15.51
CA ALA A 333 2.90 -12.86 -14.49
C ALA A 333 1.57 -12.35 -15.06
N ARG A 334 1.59 -11.88 -16.32
CA ARG A 334 0.41 -11.49 -17.10
C ARG A 334 -0.45 -12.71 -17.42
N GLU A 335 0.11 -13.81 -17.91
CA GLU A 335 -0.63 -15.06 -18.16
C GLU A 335 -1.23 -15.64 -16.86
N MET A 336 -0.53 -15.53 -15.74
CA MET A 336 -0.96 -16.02 -14.43
C MET A 336 -2.09 -15.19 -13.82
N GLY A 337 -1.99 -13.86 -13.83
CA GLY A 337 -3.07 -12.99 -13.34
C GLY A 337 -4.36 -13.17 -14.14
N THR A 338 -4.26 -13.52 -15.42
CA THR A 338 -5.41 -13.56 -16.34
C THR A 338 -6.08 -14.91 -16.47
N ALA A 339 -5.55 -15.95 -15.83
CA ALA A 339 -6.07 -17.32 -15.89
C ALA A 339 -7.38 -17.49 -15.11
N SER A 340 -7.60 -16.72 -14.04
CA SER A 340 -8.81 -16.73 -13.20
C SER A 340 -9.94 -15.84 -13.73
N VAL A 341 -9.66 -14.95 -14.69
CA VAL A 341 -10.63 -14.01 -15.27
C VAL A 341 -11.34 -14.66 -16.47
N TRP A 342 -12.62 -14.98 -16.32
CA TRP A 342 -13.41 -15.62 -17.38
C TRP A 342 -13.83 -14.63 -18.46
N GLY A 343 -13.68 -15.03 -19.72
CA GLY A 343 -14.44 -14.53 -20.87
C GLY A 343 -14.15 -13.10 -21.38
N ASP A 344 -13.63 -12.18 -20.55
CA ASP A 344 -13.36 -10.80 -20.97
C ASP A 344 -11.84 -10.53 -21.15
N PRO A 345 -11.34 -10.44 -22.40
CA PRO A 345 -9.96 -10.06 -22.69
C PRO A 345 -9.54 -8.72 -22.06
N ARG A 346 -10.49 -7.80 -21.80
CA ARG A 346 -10.21 -6.50 -21.18
C ARG A 346 -9.84 -6.67 -19.71
N ASN A 347 -10.62 -7.44 -18.96
CA ASN A 347 -10.33 -7.72 -17.54
C ASN A 347 -8.98 -8.42 -17.39
N LYS A 348 -8.66 -9.31 -18.34
CA LYS A 348 -7.33 -9.93 -18.42
C LYS A 348 -6.23 -8.89 -18.60
N GLN A 349 -6.37 -8.01 -19.60
CA GLN A 349 -5.41 -6.95 -19.85
C GLN A 349 -5.19 -6.03 -18.64
N VAL A 350 -6.25 -5.67 -17.92
CA VAL A 350 -6.16 -4.83 -16.72
C VAL A 350 -5.36 -5.52 -15.61
N LEU A 351 -5.68 -6.78 -15.31
CA LEU A 351 -4.99 -7.53 -14.25
C LEU A 351 -3.51 -7.78 -14.59
N ALA A 352 -3.22 -8.09 -15.85
CA ALA A 352 -1.86 -8.20 -16.38
C ALA A 352 -1.05 -6.91 -16.14
N ARG A 353 -1.63 -5.75 -16.46
CA ARG A 353 -0.99 -4.45 -16.24
C ARG A 353 -0.88 -4.10 -14.76
N TYR A 354 -1.87 -4.44 -13.95
CA TYR A 354 -1.83 -4.24 -12.51
C TYR A 354 -0.65 -4.97 -11.86
N VAL A 355 -0.50 -6.27 -12.16
CA VAL A 355 0.62 -7.09 -11.65
C VAL A 355 1.96 -6.59 -12.17
N GLU A 356 2.05 -6.25 -13.46
CA GLU A 356 3.24 -5.64 -14.04
C GLU A 356 3.64 -4.35 -13.32
N ALA A 357 2.66 -3.49 -13.03
CA ALA A 357 2.92 -2.21 -12.41
C ALA A 357 3.36 -2.37 -10.95
N MET A 358 2.72 -3.28 -10.21
CA MET A 358 3.10 -3.62 -8.84
C MET A 358 4.54 -4.15 -8.74
N LEU A 359 4.97 -4.97 -9.70
CA LEU A 359 6.28 -5.66 -9.63
C LEU A 359 7.42 -4.92 -10.34
N VAL A 360 7.13 -4.15 -11.39
CA VAL A 360 8.16 -3.62 -12.31
C VAL A 360 8.11 -2.10 -12.44
N ARG A 361 6.98 -1.47 -12.13
CA ARG A 361 6.83 -0.02 -12.19
C ARG A 361 7.04 0.60 -10.81
N GLU A 362 8.27 0.51 -10.32
CA GLU A 362 8.66 1.14 -9.06
C GLU A 362 8.56 2.67 -9.08
N ASP A 363 8.40 3.25 -10.27
CA ASP A 363 8.11 4.66 -10.50
C ASP A 363 6.64 5.05 -10.23
N LEU A 364 5.74 4.10 -9.97
CA LEU A 364 4.31 4.36 -9.79
C LEU A 364 3.87 4.20 -8.33
N THR A 365 3.04 5.15 -7.89
CA THR A 365 2.23 5.06 -6.66
C THR A 365 1.05 4.11 -6.87
N TYR A 366 0.38 3.71 -5.80
CA TYR A 366 -0.80 2.85 -5.88
C TYR A 366 -1.92 3.44 -6.75
N PRO A 367 -2.30 4.73 -6.62
CA PRO A 367 -3.29 5.33 -7.53
C PRO A 367 -2.82 5.34 -8.99
N GLU A 368 -1.53 5.58 -9.25
CA GLU A 368 -0.97 5.54 -10.60
C GLU A 368 -0.95 4.11 -11.17
N ILE A 369 -0.76 3.08 -10.33
CA ILE A 369 -0.87 1.66 -10.73
C ILE A 369 -2.31 1.36 -11.18
N LEU A 370 -3.31 1.82 -10.44
CA LEU A 370 -4.72 1.64 -10.82
C LEU A 370 -5.04 2.36 -12.14
N ALA A 371 -4.56 3.59 -12.32
CA ALA A 371 -4.72 4.34 -13.56
C ALA A 371 -4.01 3.65 -14.75
N TYR A 372 -2.79 3.17 -14.54
CA TYR A 372 -2.03 2.42 -15.54
C TYR A 372 -2.73 1.10 -15.93
N ALA A 373 -3.27 0.38 -14.95
CA ALA A 373 -4.01 -0.85 -15.20
C ALA A 373 -5.21 -0.61 -16.12
N MET A 374 -5.90 0.53 -15.95
CA MET A 374 -7.08 0.93 -16.72
C MET A 374 -6.79 1.72 -18.01
N GLU A 375 -5.52 1.94 -18.37
CA GLU A 375 -5.17 2.80 -19.51
C GLU A 375 -5.88 2.37 -20.81
N GLY A 376 -6.60 3.29 -21.45
CA GLY A 376 -7.37 3.01 -22.66
C GLY A 376 -8.72 2.31 -22.42
N ILE A 377 -9.15 2.16 -21.17
CA ILE A 377 -10.47 1.66 -20.79
C ILE A 377 -11.26 2.81 -20.16
N PRO A 378 -12.40 3.23 -20.75
CA PRO A 378 -13.23 4.27 -20.16
C PRO A 378 -13.82 3.77 -18.83
N PRO A 379 -13.77 4.57 -17.75
CA PRO A 379 -14.38 4.21 -16.49
C PRO A 379 -15.90 4.15 -16.61
N ASP A 380 -16.54 3.27 -15.84
CA ASP A 380 -17.99 3.29 -15.67
C ASP A 380 -18.40 4.47 -14.77
N PRO A 381 -19.24 5.42 -15.22
CA PRO A 381 -19.61 6.59 -14.43
C PRO A 381 -20.27 6.23 -13.09
N LYS A 382 -21.04 5.13 -13.05
CA LYS A 382 -21.69 4.67 -11.80
C LYS A 382 -20.67 4.11 -10.82
N ALA A 383 -19.77 3.25 -11.27
CA ALA A 383 -18.68 2.74 -10.44
C ALA A 383 -17.75 3.85 -9.97
N LEU A 384 -17.47 4.86 -10.81
CA LEU A 384 -16.65 6.02 -10.45
C LEU A 384 -17.31 6.85 -9.35
N ALA A 385 -18.61 7.14 -9.47
CA ALA A 385 -19.37 7.85 -8.43
C ALA A 385 -19.38 7.07 -7.11
N ARG A 386 -19.66 5.76 -7.16
CA ARG A 386 -19.63 4.88 -5.99
C ARG A 386 -18.26 4.85 -5.33
N ARG A 387 -17.18 4.76 -6.12
CA ARG A 387 -15.81 4.83 -5.60
C ARG A 387 -15.56 6.16 -4.92
N ALA A 388 -15.96 7.29 -5.52
CA ALA A 388 -15.79 8.60 -4.91
C ALA A 388 -16.52 8.71 -3.55
N GLU A 389 -17.72 8.14 -3.43
CA GLU A 389 -18.45 8.05 -2.16
C GLU A 389 -17.72 7.19 -1.13
N GLN A 390 -17.24 6.00 -1.53
CA GLN A 390 -16.45 5.10 -0.66
C GLN A 390 -15.16 5.76 -0.17
N LEU A 391 -14.43 6.45 -1.05
CA LEU A 391 -13.20 7.17 -0.68
C LEU A 391 -13.50 8.32 0.27
N LYS A 392 -14.55 9.10 0.00
CA LYS A 392 -14.98 10.19 0.89
C LYS A 392 -15.38 9.68 2.27
N ALA A 393 -16.13 8.57 2.34
CA ALA A 393 -16.52 7.95 3.61
C ALA A 393 -15.31 7.49 4.42
N ALA A 394 -14.25 7.02 3.76
CA ALA A 394 -12.99 6.65 4.38
C ALA A 394 -12.06 7.85 4.70
N GLY A 395 -12.48 9.09 4.43
CA GLY A 395 -11.65 10.29 4.62
C GLY A 395 -10.47 10.40 3.66
N LEU A 396 -10.55 9.73 2.50
CA LEU A 396 -9.51 9.72 1.47
C LEU A 396 -9.81 10.79 0.40
N THR A 397 -8.76 11.22 -0.31
CA THR A 397 -8.90 12.12 -1.47
C THR A 397 -9.50 11.38 -2.67
N ALA A 398 -9.81 12.10 -3.76
CA ALA A 398 -10.30 11.49 -5.01
C ALA A 398 -9.32 10.46 -5.60
N ALA A 399 -8.02 10.59 -5.33
CA ALA A 399 -7.01 9.62 -5.73
C ALA A 399 -6.93 8.39 -4.80
N GLY A 400 -7.61 8.42 -3.65
CA GLY A 400 -7.63 7.34 -2.66
C GLY A 400 -6.43 7.32 -1.71
N ARG A 401 -5.77 8.47 -1.53
CA ARG A 401 -4.71 8.69 -0.52
C ARG A 401 -5.27 9.43 0.69
N LYS A 402 -4.61 9.35 1.85
CA LYS A 402 -4.92 10.26 2.95
C LYS A 402 -4.50 11.70 2.61
N PRO A 403 -5.24 12.72 3.10
CA PRO A 403 -4.79 14.11 3.01
C PRO A 403 -3.45 14.30 3.71
N VAL A 404 -2.51 14.99 3.06
CA VAL A 404 -1.18 15.22 3.59
C VAL A 404 -1.19 16.34 4.62
N THR A 405 -0.59 16.07 5.77
CA THR A 405 -0.47 17.02 6.88
C THR A 405 0.83 17.80 6.83
N THR A 406 0.85 18.97 7.48
CA THR A 406 2.07 19.78 7.63
C THR A 406 3.19 19.03 8.36
N ALA A 407 2.83 18.18 9.33
CA ALA A 407 3.78 17.37 10.09
C ALA A 407 4.52 16.35 9.21
N GLN A 408 3.79 15.67 8.31
CA GLN A 408 4.38 14.70 7.37
C GLN A 408 5.37 15.36 6.41
N VAL A 409 5.01 16.53 5.87
CA VAL A 409 5.91 17.32 5.01
C VAL A 409 7.15 17.74 5.79
N ALA A 410 6.99 18.27 7.01
CA ALA A 410 8.10 18.72 7.85
C ALA A 410 9.03 17.57 8.28
N GLU A 411 8.49 16.38 8.53
CA GLU A 411 9.30 15.18 8.83
C GLU A 411 10.12 14.73 7.62
N ALA A 412 9.48 14.60 6.45
CA ALA A 412 10.19 14.21 5.23
C ALA A 412 11.28 15.22 4.86
N TRP A 413 10.99 16.52 5.03
CA TRP A 413 11.97 17.58 4.76
C TRP A 413 13.17 17.55 5.71
N ARG A 414 12.94 17.32 7.02
CA ARG A 414 14.02 17.17 8.00
C ARG A 414 14.97 16.02 7.65
N GLU A 415 14.45 14.93 7.08
CA GLU A 415 15.29 13.83 6.62
C GLU A 415 16.18 14.22 5.43
N VAL A 416 15.65 15.00 4.48
CA VAL A 416 16.45 15.57 3.38
C VAL A 416 17.57 16.45 3.93
N GLU A 417 17.25 17.39 4.83
CA GLU A 417 18.23 18.28 5.45
C GLU A 417 19.31 17.52 6.22
N ARG A 418 18.92 16.48 6.97
CA ARG A 418 19.84 15.61 7.70
C ARG A 418 20.80 14.88 6.77
N LEU A 419 20.30 14.32 5.66
CA LEU A 419 21.14 13.63 4.67
C LEU A 419 22.06 14.59 3.92
N GLU A 420 21.60 15.80 3.62
CA GLU A 420 22.43 16.85 3.02
C GLU A 420 23.51 17.36 3.97
N ALA A 421 23.22 17.51 5.26
CA ALA A 421 24.21 17.85 6.28
C ALA A 421 25.31 16.78 6.37
N LEU A 422 24.92 15.50 6.48
CA LEU A 422 25.88 14.39 6.47
C LEU A 422 26.73 14.35 5.20
N ASN A 423 26.13 14.64 4.04
CA ASN A 423 26.86 14.67 2.77
C ASN A 423 27.84 15.84 2.66
N ARG A 424 27.61 16.95 3.36
CA ARG A 424 28.51 18.11 3.44
C ARG A 424 29.65 17.87 4.43
N GLU A 425 29.33 17.32 5.60
CA GLU A 425 30.27 17.11 6.69
C GLU A 425 31.24 15.95 6.41
N TRP A 426 30.76 14.88 5.77
CA TRP A 426 31.56 13.67 5.60
C TRP A 426 32.30 13.65 4.26
N PRO A 427 33.59 13.27 4.26
CA PRO A 427 34.35 13.09 3.03
C PRO A 427 33.67 12.12 2.07
N TRP A 428 33.81 12.34 0.77
CA TRP A 428 33.08 11.57 -0.23
C TRP A 428 33.38 10.05 -0.24
N PHE A 429 34.53 9.66 0.30
CA PHE A 429 34.99 8.28 0.43
C PHE A 429 34.58 7.62 1.75
N TRP A 430 33.93 8.34 2.66
CA TRP A 430 33.56 7.83 3.98
C TRP A 430 32.50 6.72 3.85
N PRO A 431 32.71 5.53 4.43
CA PRO A 431 31.85 4.35 4.19
C PRO A 431 30.42 4.52 4.72
N PHE A 432 30.22 5.43 5.67
CA PHE A 432 28.90 5.72 6.22
C PHE A 432 28.17 6.86 5.49
N ARG A 433 28.85 7.60 4.60
CA ARG A 433 28.25 8.72 3.86
C ARG A 433 27.03 8.23 3.10
N PRO A 434 25.86 8.90 3.25
CA PRO A 434 24.68 8.53 2.50
C PRO A 434 24.96 8.46 1.00
N GLY A 435 24.70 7.31 0.40
CA GLY A 435 24.81 7.16 -1.05
C GLY A 435 23.79 8.04 -1.79
N PRO A 436 24.01 8.31 -3.09
CA PRO A 436 23.09 9.11 -3.90
C PRO A 436 21.66 8.53 -3.91
N GLN A 437 21.53 7.21 -3.78
CA GLN A 437 20.24 6.53 -3.62
C GLN A 437 19.45 7.02 -2.39
N LYS A 438 20.10 7.13 -1.22
CA LYS A 438 19.41 7.54 0.02
C LYS A 438 18.95 8.99 -0.06
N ALA A 439 19.82 9.86 -0.57
CA ALA A 439 19.47 11.27 -0.76
C ALA A 439 18.34 11.46 -1.79
N ALA A 440 18.38 10.74 -2.92
CA ALA A 440 17.32 10.77 -3.91
C ALA A 440 15.98 10.24 -3.37
N ALA A 441 15.99 9.14 -2.61
CA ALA A 441 14.80 8.56 -2.00
C ALA A 441 14.16 9.48 -0.93
N ALA A 442 14.97 10.21 -0.16
CA ALA A 442 14.43 11.19 0.78
C ALA A 442 13.80 12.39 0.05
N ARG A 443 14.48 12.89 -0.99
CA ARG A 443 14.00 14.02 -1.81
C ARG A 443 12.72 13.70 -2.55
N GLU A 444 12.65 12.56 -3.25
CA GLU A 444 11.41 12.16 -3.96
C GLU A 444 10.24 12.06 -2.98
N LYS A 445 10.44 11.48 -1.78
CA LYS A 445 9.41 11.41 -0.74
C LYS A 445 8.97 12.81 -0.28
N ALA A 446 9.92 13.70 -0.01
CA ALA A 446 9.62 15.06 0.46
C ALA A 446 8.90 15.89 -0.61
N GLY A 447 9.41 15.90 -1.84
CA GLY A 447 8.79 16.64 -2.94
C GLY A 447 7.42 16.11 -3.35
N ARG A 448 7.20 14.79 -3.28
CA ARG A 448 5.87 14.18 -3.49
C ARG A 448 4.88 14.59 -2.40
N LEU A 449 5.29 14.58 -1.12
CA LEU A 449 4.45 15.05 -0.02
C LEU A 449 4.16 16.55 -0.12
N LEU A 450 5.13 17.37 -0.55
CA LEU A 450 4.90 18.78 -0.87
C LEU A 450 3.84 18.92 -1.96
N ALA A 451 3.98 18.21 -3.07
CA ALA A 451 3.01 18.26 -4.17
C ALA A 451 1.59 17.88 -3.71
N PHE A 452 1.46 16.76 -3.00
CA PHE A 452 0.17 16.32 -2.45
C PHE A 452 -0.41 17.28 -1.42
N TYR A 453 0.42 17.90 -0.58
CA TYR A 453 -0.02 18.94 0.35
C TYR A 453 -0.66 20.11 -0.41
N PHE A 454 -0.04 20.59 -1.48
CA PHE A 454 -0.59 21.69 -2.28
C PHE A 454 -1.82 21.28 -3.10
N GLU A 455 -1.91 20.03 -3.54
CA GLU A 455 -3.12 19.46 -4.13
C GLU A 455 -4.29 19.44 -3.14
N ASP A 456 -4.04 19.08 -1.88
CA ASP A 456 -5.04 19.05 -0.80
C ASP A 456 -5.44 20.44 -0.31
N HIS A 457 -4.58 21.44 -0.53
CA HIS A 457 -4.77 22.81 -0.07
C HIS A 457 -4.76 23.79 -1.26
N PRO A 458 -5.77 23.75 -2.15
CA PRO A 458 -5.79 24.57 -3.37
C PRO A 458 -5.83 26.09 -3.09
N ARG A 459 -6.15 26.49 -1.85
CA ARG A 459 -6.13 27.89 -1.39
C ARG A 459 -4.74 28.40 -1.02
N SER A 460 -3.71 27.57 -1.16
CA SER A 460 -2.30 27.90 -0.89
C SER A 460 -1.67 28.87 -1.90
N GLY A 461 -2.33 29.15 -3.02
CA GLY A 461 -1.82 30.01 -4.09
C GLY A 461 -0.88 29.32 -5.09
N VAL A 462 -0.64 28.02 -4.93
CA VAL A 462 0.11 27.21 -5.92
C VAL A 462 -0.82 26.69 -6.99
N SER A 463 -0.52 26.94 -8.27
CA SER A 463 -1.36 26.47 -9.37
C SER A 463 -1.29 24.96 -9.56
N ALA A 464 -2.40 24.35 -9.98
CA ALA A 464 -2.47 22.91 -10.27
C ALA A 464 -1.42 22.47 -11.32
N GLY A 465 -1.14 23.32 -12.32
CA GLY A 465 -0.10 23.05 -13.32
C GLY A 465 1.30 22.93 -12.72
N ARG A 466 1.64 23.76 -11.73
CA ARG A 466 2.91 23.66 -11.01
C ARG A 466 2.99 22.40 -10.15
N VAL A 467 1.90 22.05 -9.47
CA VAL A 467 1.81 20.79 -8.70
C VAL A 467 2.02 19.58 -9.62
N ALA A 468 1.36 19.56 -10.77
CA ALA A 468 1.51 18.50 -11.77
C ALA A 468 2.95 18.40 -12.31
N ALA A 469 3.62 19.53 -12.55
CA ALA A 469 5.02 19.56 -12.97
C ALA A 469 5.95 18.96 -11.90
N LEU A 470 5.73 19.26 -10.61
CA LEU A 470 6.50 18.68 -9.52
C LEU A 470 6.28 17.16 -9.41
N LEU A 471 5.04 16.68 -9.53
CA LEU A 471 4.72 15.24 -9.56
C LEU A 471 5.37 14.54 -10.76
N GLN A 472 5.42 15.18 -11.92
CA GLN A 472 6.11 14.65 -13.10
C GLN A 472 7.62 14.54 -12.86
N ALA A 473 8.23 15.55 -12.23
CA ALA A 473 9.65 15.54 -11.88
C ALA A 473 9.97 14.49 -10.81
N ASP A 474 9.08 14.31 -9.82
CA ASP A 474 9.15 13.25 -8.82
C ASP A 474 9.15 11.87 -9.50
N ARG A 475 8.19 11.62 -10.39
CA ARG A 475 8.12 10.35 -11.13
C ARG A 475 9.38 10.08 -11.96
N ALA A 476 9.96 11.11 -12.57
CA ALA A 476 11.23 10.98 -13.28
C ALA A 476 12.39 10.60 -12.34
N LEU A 477 12.44 11.19 -11.13
CA LEU A 477 13.43 10.85 -10.11
C LEU A 477 13.24 9.39 -9.62
N ARG A 478 12.01 8.98 -9.29
CA ARG A 478 11.66 7.60 -8.91
C ARG A 478 12.07 6.59 -9.98
N SER A 479 11.81 6.90 -11.25
CA SER A 479 12.23 6.05 -12.37
C SER A 479 13.75 5.87 -12.42
N ARG A 480 14.55 6.93 -12.19
CA ARG A 480 16.02 6.81 -12.15
C ARG A 480 16.52 6.09 -10.91
N LEU A 481 15.84 6.28 -9.77
CA LEU A 481 16.15 5.55 -8.55
C LEU A 481 15.94 4.05 -8.75
N TYR A 482 14.84 3.65 -9.39
CA TYR A 482 14.57 2.27 -9.77
C TYR A 482 15.64 1.71 -10.70
N GLU A 483 15.95 2.42 -11.79
CA GLU A 483 17.00 1.99 -12.73
C GLU A 483 18.32 1.72 -12.02
N TYR A 484 18.70 2.59 -11.06
CA TYR A 484 19.88 2.41 -10.22
C TYR A 484 19.80 1.17 -9.32
N LYS A 485 18.68 0.97 -8.60
CA LYS A 485 18.45 -0.21 -7.74
C LYS A 485 18.44 -1.53 -8.52
N SER A 486 18.00 -1.47 -9.78
CA SER A 486 17.85 -2.63 -10.65
C SER A 486 19.17 -3.12 -11.27
N VAL A 487 20.28 -2.36 -11.11
CA VAL A 487 21.57 -2.80 -11.64
C VAL A 487 22.14 -3.93 -10.79
N PRO A 488 22.50 -5.08 -11.39
CA PRO A 488 23.18 -6.15 -10.66
C PRO A 488 24.52 -5.67 -10.08
N TRP A 489 24.82 -6.07 -8.84
CA TRP A 489 26.04 -5.67 -8.13
C TRP A 489 27.34 -6.02 -8.85
N TYR A 490 27.30 -7.02 -9.75
CA TYR A 490 28.45 -7.48 -10.53
C TYR A 490 28.65 -6.70 -11.85
N ASN A 491 27.85 -5.67 -12.15
CA ASN A 491 28.05 -4.79 -13.31
C ASN A 491 28.48 -3.36 -12.89
N PRO A 492 29.76 -3.16 -12.52
CA PRO A 492 30.23 -1.88 -11.96
C PRO A 492 30.14 -0.71 -12.96
N PHE A 493 30.28 -0.96 -14.27
CA PHE A 493 30.18 0.08 -15.29
C PHE A 493 28.75 0.60 -15.42
N GLN A 494 27.77 -0.31 -15.51
CA GLN A 494 26.35 0.07 -15.54
C GLN A 494 25.94 0.76 -14.24
N LEU A 495 26.44 0.29 -13.09
CA LEU A 495 26.15 0.89 -11.80
C LEU A 495 26.66 2.32 -11.72
N TRP A 496 27.87 2.57 -12.24
CA TRP A 496 28.44 3.92 -12.31
C TRP A 496 27.64 4.83 -13.25
N GLN A 497 27.23 4.35 -14.43
CA GLN A 497 26.40 5.14 -15.35
C GLN A 497 25.04 5.48 -14.72
N LYS A 498 24.35 4.50 -14.13
CA LYS A 498 23.07 4.73 -13.45
C LYS A 498 23.20 5.63 -12.23
N ARG A 499 24.34 5.60 -11.54
CA ARG A 499 24.63 6.55 -10.47
C ARG A 499 24.66 7.99 -11.00
N LYS A 500 25.31 8.22 -12.15
CA LYS A 500 25.35 9.55 -12.79
C LYS A 500 23.97 10.01 -13.21
N ASP A 501 23.20 9.14 -13.87
CA ASP A 501 21.84 9.43 -14.30
C ASP A 501 20.95 9.83 -13.09
N LEU A 502 21.07 9.10 -11.97
CA LEU A 502 20.35 9.40 -10.73
C LEU A 502 20.77 10.73 -10.11
N THR A 503 22.08 11.03 -10.07
CA THR A 503 22.57 12.31 -9.54
C THR A 503 22.05 13.49 -10.37
N ALA A 504 22.12 13.41 -11.71
CA ALA A 504 21.61 14.45 -12.59
C ALA A 504 20.10 14.67 -12.43
N ALA A 505 19.32 13.58 -12.32
CA ALA A 505 17.88 13.68 -12.06
C ALA A 505 17.58 14.30 -10.68
N SER A 506 18.35 13.94 -9.65
CA SER A 506 18.18 14.50 -8.31
C SER A 506 18.52 15.99 -8.27
N GLU A 507 19.55 16.44 -8.98
CA GLU A 507 19.90 17.86 -9.10
C GLU A 507 18.85 18.66 -9.88
N ALA A 508 18.26 18.05 -10.93
CA ALA A 508 17.17 18.67 -11.67
C ALA A 508 15.92 18.86 -10.79
N PHE A 509 15.58 17.83 -10.01
CA PHE A 509 14.45 17.83 -9.08
C PHE A 509 14.62 18.85 -7.94
N LEU A 510 15.83 18.94 -7.38
CA LEU A 510 16.16 19.80 -6.24
C LEU A 510 15.74 21.26 -6.44
N ARG A 511 15.83 21.79 -7.66
CA ARG A 511 15.43 23.17 -7.96
C ARG A 511 13.93 23.39 -7.74
N GLN A 512 13.10 22.47 -8.22
CA GLN A 512 11.64 22.56 -8.09
C GLN A 512 11.21 22.26 -6.65
N GLU A 513 11.80 21.24 -6.03
CA GLU A 513 11.57 20.85 -4.64
C GLU A 513 11.83 22.02 -3.68
N ARG A 514 12.97 22.72 -3.81
CA ARG A 514 13.32 23.87 -2.95
C ARG A 514 12.35 25.02 -3.06
N GLU A 515 11.85 25.30 -4.26
CA GLU A 515 10.86 26.36 -4.45
C GLU A 515 9.56 26.04 -3.72
N PHE A 516 9.08 24.80 -3.84
CA PHE A 516 7.89 24.31 -3.13
C PHE A 516 8.10 24.27 -1.61
N ALA A 517 9.28 23.87 -1.15
CA ALA A 517 9.63 23.88 0.26
C ALA A 517 9.64 25.30 0.83
N GLU A 518 10.17 26.28 0.11
CA GLU A 518 10.15 27.70 0.50
C GLU A 518 8.71 28.22 0.59
N ILE A 519 7.86 27.92 -0.40
CA ILE A 519 6.42 28.27 -0.35
C ILE A 519 5.78 27.67 0.91
N PHE A 520 6.02 26.39 1.18
CA PHE A 520 5.46 25.70 2.33
C PHE A 520 5.90 26.33 3.66
N GLN A 521 7.19 26.66 3.79
CA GLN A 521 7.72 27.34 4.98
C GLN A 521 7.12 28.73 5.18
N ILE A 522 7.00 29.51 4.11
CA ILE A 522 6.37 30.84 4.15
C ILE A 522 4.92 30.71 4.62
N LEU A 523 4.12 29.82 4.02
CA LEU A 523 2.72 29.64 4.37
C LEU A 523 2.55 29.20 5.84
N ASN A 524 3.40 28.30 6.34
CA ASN A 524 3.36 27.91 7.75
C ASN A 524 3.72 29.08 8.69
N HIS A 525 4.70 29.91 8.31
CA HIS A 525 5.08 31.10 9.08
C HIS A 525 3.95 32.14 9.13
N LEU A 526 3.24 32.32 8.01
CA LEU A 526 2.06 33.19 7.94
C LEU A 526 0.90 32.63 8.78
N ALA A 527 0.63 31.33 8.71
CA ALA A 527 -0.41 30.66 9.48
C ALA A 527 -0.16 30.72 11.00
N ALA A 528 1.11 30.75 11.42
CA ALA A 528 1.49 30.94 12.82
C ALA A 528 1.22 32.37 13.35
N GLY A 529 0.73 33.29 12.52
CA GLY A 529 0.28 34.64 12.92
C GLY A 529 1.42 35.61 13.28
N GLY A 530 2.68 35.23 13.06
CA GLY A 530 3.83 36.02 13.48
C GLY A 530 4.18 37.20 12.55
N THR A 531 3.73 37.20 11.29
CA THR A 531 4.09 38.23 10.29
C THR A 531 3.11 38.22 9.11
N THR A 532 2.83 39.36 8.48
CA THR A 532 2.05 39.42 7.23
C THR A 532 2.93 39.16 6.00
N LEU A 533 2.34 38.69 4.89
CA LEU A 533 3.06 38.46 3.62
C LEU A 533 3.75 39.74 3.14
N GLU A 534 3.08 40.89 3.24
CA GLU A 534 3.62 42.21 2.91
C GLU A 534 4.86 42.54 3.72
N ARG A 535 4.82 42.33 5.05
CA ARG A 535 5.95 42.60 5.95
C ARG A 535 7.11 41.65 5.69
N LEU A 536 6.84 40.37 5.41
CA LEU A 536 7.87 39.39 5.07
C LEU A 536 8.54 39.73 3.72
N THR A 537 7.77 40.20 2.75
CA THR A 537 8.27 40.68 1.45
C THR A 537 9.16 41.91 1.63
N ALA A 538 8.71 42.88 2.43
CA ALA A 538 9.48 44.11 2.71
C ALA A 538 10.81 43.79 3.42
N ASP A 539 10.80 42.94 4.45
CA ASP A 539 12.02 42.53 5.16
C ASP A 539 12.99 41.77 4.24
N THR A 540 12.47 40.87 3.39
CA THR A 540 13.31 40.13 2.42
C THR A 540 13.96 41.07 1.40
N ARG A 541 13.22 42.07 0.87
CA ARG A 541 13.78 43.10 -0.01
C ARG A 541 14.88 43.90 0.69
N GLN A 542 14.63 44.32 1.92
CA GLN A 542 15.61 45.09 2.70
C GLN A 542 16.89 44.29 2.94
N ARG A 543 16.77 43.02 3.34
CA ARG A 543 17.93 42.14 3.54
C ARG A 543 18.70 41.90 2.24
N LEU A 544 18.01 41.71 1.11
CA LEU A 544 18.67 41.55 -0.18
C LEU A 544 19.51 42.78 -0.52
N GLN A 545 18.94 43.98 -0.37
CA GLN A 545 19.68 45.23 -0.60
C GLN A 545 20.91 45.35 0.30
N GLN A 546 20.80 44.97 1.58
CA GLN A 546 21.93 44.97 2.51
C GLN A 546 23.01 43.97 2.09
N THR A 547 22.64 42.73 1.72
CA THR A 547 23.57 41.70 1.26
C THR A 547 24.28 42.10 -0.03
N GLU A 548 23.56 42.69 -0.99
CA GLU A 548 24.16 43.20 -2.24
C GLU A 548 25.13 44.36 -1.99
N ALA A 549 24.80 45.26 -1.06
CA ALA A 549 25.71 46.34 -0.65
C ALA A 549 26.97 45.79 0.03
N SER A 550 26.84 44.81 0.94
CA SER A 550 27.98 44.12 1.56
C SER A 550 28.83 43.40 0.52
N LEU A 551 28.22 42.71 -0.45
CA LEU A 551 28.94 42.03 -1.53
C LEU A 551 29.75 43.02 -2.37
N ALA A 552 29.17 44.17 -2.73
CA ALA A 552 29.88 45.22 -3.45
C ALA A 552 31.08 45.76 -2.65
N ALA A 553 30.91 45.96 -1.33
CA ALA A 553 31.96 46.42 -0.44
C ALA A 553 33.12 45.40 -0.34
N VAL A 554 32.83 44.10 -0.17
CA VAL A 554 33.85 43.05 -0.08
C VAL A 554 34.57 42.86 -1.42
N LYS A 555 33.87 42.94 -2.56
CA LYS A 555 34.50 42.95 -3.90
C LYS A 555 35.45 44.13 -4.08
N ALA A 556 35.04 45.33 -3.64
CA ALA A 556 35.90 46.51 -3.67
C ALA A 556 37.12 46.36 -2.75
N GLN A 557 36.96 45.73 -1.57
CA GLN A 557 38.06 45.45 -0.65
C GLN A 557 39.05 44.44 -1.23
N LEU A 558 38.57 43.40 -1.93
CA LEU A 558 39.42 42.43 -2.63
C LEU A 558 40.21 43.10 -3.78
N ALA A 559 39.59 44.04 -4.50
CA ALA A 559 40.25 44.79 -5.57
C ALA A 559 41.39 45.69 -5.03
N ARG A 560 41.21 46.26 -3.83
CA ARG A 560 42.22 47.09 -3.15
C ARG A 560 43.27 46.27 -2.36
N CYS A 561 43.06 44.97 -2.20
CA CYS A 561 43.95 44.10 -1.43
C CYS A 561 45.19 43.71 -2.26
N PRO A 562 46.42 44.05 -1.82
CA PRO A 562 47.64 43.73 -2.56
C PRO A 562 47.81 42.22 -2.80
N ALA A 563 48.35 41.83 -3.95
CA ALA A 563 48.47 40.43 -4.38
C ALA A 563 49.28 39.54 -3.40
N TRP A 564 50.21 40.12 -2.65
CA TRP A 564 51.06 39.43 -1.68
C TRP A 564 50.36 39.09 -0.35
N LYS A 565 49.18 39.66 -0.05
CA LYS A 565 48.37 39.30 1.14
C LYS A 565 47.45 38.11 0.85
N LEU A 566 48.05 36.97 0.49
CA LEU A 566 47.33 35.76 0.09
C LEU A 566 46.26 35.29 1.10
N PRO A 567 46.51 35.27 2.43
CA PRO A 567 45.50 34.83 3.41
C PRO A 567 44.26 35.74 3.42
N THR A 568 44.46 37.06 3.38
CA THR A 568 43.37 38.04 3.35
C THR A 568 42.58 37.96 2.06
N ARG A 569 43.25 37.80 0.90
CA ARG A 569 42.57 37.60 -0.39
C ARG A 569 41.75 36.31 -0.41
N HIS A 570 42.25 35.23 0.21
CA HIS A 570 41.52 33.97 0.31
C HIS A 570 40.26 34.12 1.18
N SER A 571 40.38 34.74 2.36
CA SER A 571 39.23 35.03 3.23
C SER A 571 38.18 35.93 2.56
N LEU A 572 38.61 36.98 1.84
CA LEU A 572 37.68 37.85 1.10
C LEU A 572 36.97 37.12 -0.04
N LYS A 573 37.64 36.17 -0.72
CA LYS A 573 37.00 35.33 -1.74
C LYS A 573 35.93 34.41 -1.15
N GLN A 574 36.24 33.75 -0.03
CA GLN A 574 35.27 32.93 0.68
C GLN A 574 34.04 33.74 1.13
N GLU A 575 34.26 34.97 1.61
CA GLU A 575 33.17 35.85 2.01
C GLU A 575 32.35 36.35 0.81
N ILE A 576 32.98 36.60 -0.35
CA ILE A 576 32.27 36.88 -1.61
C ILE A 576 31.39 35.70 -1.99
N ASP A 577 31.93 34.48 -2.01
CA ASP A 577 31.18 33.27 -2.37
C ASP A 577 29.97 33.09 -1.44
N ARG A 578 30.15 33.33 -0.13
CA ARG A 578 29.08 33.28 0.88
C ARG A 578 27.99 34.34 0.65
N LEU A 579 28.37 35.59 0.37
CA LEU A 579 27.43 36.68 0.13
C LEU A 579 26.71 36.54 -1.21
N GLU A 580 27.38 36.01 -2.25
CA GLU A 580 26.75 35.68 -3.53
C GLU A 580 25.68 34.60 -3.36
N GLN A 581 25.98 33.55 -2.59
CA GLN A 581 25.01 32.52 -2.26
C GLN A 581 23.82 33.10 -1.48
N GLY A 582 24.07 33.89 -0.42
CA GLY A 582 23.01 34.52 0.37
C GLY A 582 22.12 35.47 -0.43
N ALA A 583 22.70 36.24 -1.36
CA ALA A 583 21.94 37.10 -2.26
C ALA A 583 21.08 36.29 -3.25
N ALA A 584 21.59 35.16 -3.76
CA ALA A 584 20.82 34.27 -4.63
C ALA A 584 19.61 33.66 -3.90
N GLU A 585 19.80 33.20 -2.66
CA GLU A 585 18.73 32.66 -1.80
C GLU A 585 17.65 33.72 -1.51
N LEU A 586 18.06 34.96 -1.16
CA LEU A 586 17.12 36.06 -0.92
C LEU A 586 16.34 36.48 -2.17
N ARG A 587 16.97 36.49 -3.35
CA ARG A 587 16.27 36.74 -4.63
C ARG A 587 15.25 35.66 -4.94
N GLN A 588 15.59 34.39 -4.72
CA GLN A 588 14.67 33.27 -4.90
C GLN A 588 13.46 33.41 -3.97
N ARG A 589 13.70 33.63 -2.67
CA ARG A 589 12.65 33.84 -1.66
C ARG A 589 11.76 35.03 -2.01
N LEU A 590 12.35 36.13 -2.48
CA LEU A 590 11.58 37.30 -2.90
C LEU A 590 10.68 36.97 -4.09
N GLY A 591 11.18 36.25 -5.10
CA GLY A 591 10.37 35.81 -6.24
C GLY A 591 9.19 34.93 -5.82
N VAL A 592 9.38 34.05 -4.82
CA VAL A 592 8.28 33.25 -4.25
C VAL A 592 7.25 34.12 -3.54
N LEU A 593 7.69 35.05 -2.68
CA LEU A 593 6.80 35.95 -1.94
C LEU A 593 5.98 36.85 -2.87
N GLU A 594 6.61 37.39 -3.92
CA GLU A 594 5.95 38.19 -4.94
C GLU A 594 4.96 37.35 -5.77
N GLY A 595 5.31 36.10 -6.08
CA GLY A 595 4.42 35.14 -6.75
C GLY A 595 3.19 34.78 -5.92
N LEU A 596 3.31 34.66 -4.60
CA LEU A 596 2.18 34.43 -3.68
C LEU A 596 1.28 35.66 -3.53
N ALA A 597 1.82 36.86 -3.73
CA ALA A 597 1.08 38.13 -3.66
C ALA A 597 0.38 38.50 -4.98
N ALA A 598 0.77 37.90 -6.10
CA ALA A 598 0.18 38.17 -7.40
C ALA A 598 -1.28 37.63 -7.44
N PRO A 599 -2.25 38.40 -7.96
CA PRO A 599 -3.59 37.86 -8.22
C PRO A 599 -3.46 36.70 -9.21
N ALA A 600 -4.16 35.59 -8.95
CA ALA A 600 -4.09 34.38 -9.77
C ALA A 600 -4.31 34.75 -11.24
N ALA A 601 -3.23 34.83 -12.01
CA ALA A 601 -3.32 35.06 -13.44
C ALA A 601 -3.97 33.82 -14.04
N ALA A 602 -5.07 34.02 -14.77
CA ALA A 602 -5.65 32.98 -15.61
C ALA A 602 -4.61 32.61 -16.68
N GLU A 603 -3.86 31.54 -16.45
CA GLU A 603 -2.96 31.01 -17.48
C GLU A 603 -3.78 30.39 -18.63
N PRO A 604 -3.36 30.58 -19.89
CA PRO A 604 -4.04 29.99 -21.02
C PRO A 604 -3.83 28.48 -21.01
N ALA A 605 -4.94 27.74 -21.11
CA ALA A 605 -4.95 26.29 -21.19
C ALA A 605 -4.01 25.79 -22.30
N ALA A 606 -2.91 25.14 -21.92
CA ALA A 606 -2.13 24.34 -22.85
C ALA A 606 -2.95 23.09 -23.22
N THR A 607 -3.45 23.09 -24.45
CA THR A 607 -4.17 21.98 -25.09
C THR A 607 -3.42 20.66 -24.99
N THR A 608 -3.98 19.70 -24.25
CA THR A 608 -3.86 18.27 -24.55
C THR A 608 -5.27 17.68 -24.61
N ALA A 609 -5.69 17.29 -25.81
CA ALA A 609 -6.88 16.49 -26.10
C ALA A 609 -6.71 15.07 -25.53
N ALA A 610 -7.71 14.27 -25.14
CA ALA A 610 -9.13 14.44 -24.89
C ALA A 610 -9.60 13.21 -24.08
N GLY A 611 -10.63 13.39 -23.25
CA GLY A 611 -11.35 12.31 -22.55
C GLY A 611 -12.24 12.93 -21.48
N GLY A 612 -13.48 13.27 -21.86
CA GLY A 612 -14.30 14.28 -21.21
C GLY A 612 -14.96 13.87 -19.88
N GLU A 613 -15.07 14.85 -18.99
CA GLU A 613 -16.04 14.89 -17.89
C GLU A 613 -17.26 15.74 -18.31
N PRO A 614 -18.50 15.36 -17.95
CA PRO A 614 -19.61 16.30 -17.94
C PRO A 614 -19.52 17.18 -16.69
N GLY A 615 -19.47 18.50 -16.92
CA GLY A 615 -19.32 19.51 -15.88
C GLY A 615 -20.39 19.42 -14.79
N LEU A 616 -19.93 19.30 -13.55
CA LEU A 616 -20.69 19.66 -12.36
C LEU A 616 -20.76 21.18 -12.29
N GLN A 617 -21.94 21.73 -12.58
CA GLN A 617 -22.28 23.09 -12.23
C GLN A 617 -21.97 23.31 -10.74
N ALA A 618 -21.13 24.29 -10.45
CA ALA A 618 -20.86 24.74 -9.10
C ALA A 618 -22.20 25.02 -8.41
N LYS A 619 -22.49 24.27 -7.34
CA LYS A 619 -23.49 24.67 -6.37
C LYS A 619 -23.01 25.99 -5.79
N VAL A 620 -23.59 27.09 -6.26
CA VAL A 620 -23.53 28.39 -5.59
C VAL A 620 -24.17 28.16 -4.22
N GLU A 621 -23.35 28.10 -3.16
CA GLU A 621 -23.85 28.11 -1.80
C GLU A 621 -24.58 29.45 -1.56
N PRO A 622 -25.72 29.44 -0.83
CA PRO A 622 -26.58 30.62 -0.73
C PRO A 622 -25.89 31.78 0.01
N ASP A 623 -26.11 33.00 -0.49
CA ASP A 623 -25.70 34.25 0.13
C ASP A 623 -26.21 34.36 1.58
N VAL A 624 -25.32 34.74 2.49
CA VAL A 624 -25.68 34.98 3.90
C VAL A 624 -26.38 36.33 4.01
N THR A 625 -27.66 36.33 4.38
CA THR A 625 -28.43 37.56 4.59
C THR A 625 -27.91 38.32 5.82
N VAL A 626 -27.34 39.51 5.59
CA VAL A 626 -26.88 40.41 6.65
C VAL A 626 -28.07 41.16 7.25
N PRO A 627 -28.34 41.04 8.57
CA PRO A 627 -29.41 41.80 9.23
C PRO A 627 -29.18 43.32 9.12
N ASP A 628 -30.26 44.06 8.89
CA ASP A 628 -30.19 45.53 8.81
C ASP A 628 -29.74 46.15 10.15
N GLY A 629 -28.80 47.08 10.08
CA GLY A 629 -28.23 47.76 11.24
C GLY A 629 -27.15 46.97 12.01
N MET A 630 -26.79 45.77 11.56
CA MET A 630 -25.70 45.00 12.18
C MET A 630 -24.33 45.67 11.91
N THR A 631 -23.63 46.03 12.98
CA THR A 631 -22.28 46.61 12.89
C THR A 631 -21.21 45.51 12.79
N LEU A 632 -20.04 45.85 12.24
CA LEU A 632 -18.90 44.92 12.18
C LEU A 632 -18.50 44.43 13.58
N GLU A 633 -18.54 45.32 14.57
CA GLU A 633 -18.22 45.01 15.96
C GLU A 633 -19.21 43.99 16.55
N GLN A 634 -20.50 44.12 16.26
CA GLN A 634 -21.53 43.15 16.67
C GLN A 634 -21.34 41.79 15.98
N ALA A 635 -21.00 41.78 14.70
CA ALA A 635 -20.74 40.54 13.95
C ALA A 635 -19.45 39.83 14.40
N GLN A 636 -18.41 40.60 14.72
CA GLN A 636 -17.16 40.10 15.29
C GLN A 636 -17.40 39.49 16.68
N LEU A 637 -18.16 40.17 17.55
CA LEU A 637 -18.50 39.66 18.89
C LEU A 637 -19.32 38.36 18.83
N ALA A 638 -20.24 38.25 17.85
CA ALA A 638 -21.02 37.03 17.62
C ALA A 638 -20.13 35.87 17.16
N TYR A 639 -19.16 36.14 16.28
CA TYR A 639 -18.17 35.13 15.86
C TYR A 639 -17.29 34.66 17.02
N GLU A 640 -16.73 35.59 17.80
CA GLU A 640 -15.86 35.26 18.93
C GLU A 640 -16.60 34.39 19.98
N LYS A 641 -17.87 34.71 20.26
CA LYS A 641 -18.72 33.92 21.17
C LYS A 641 -18.98 32.50 20.63
N ALA A 642 -19.32 32.37 19.35
CA ALA A 642 -19.57 31.07 18.72
C ALA A 642 -18.28 30.23 18.63
N PHE A 643 -17.16 30.87 18.31
CA PHE A 643 -15.86 30.21 18.20
C PHE A 643 -15.31 29.76 19.57
N SER A 644 -15.47 30.58 20.61
CA SER A 644 -15.12 30.21 22.00
C SER A 644 -15.95 29.02 22.48
N THR A 645 -17.25 28.98 22.16
CA THR A 645 -18.13 27.84 22.46
C THR A 645 -17.67 26.56 21.77
N TYR A 646 -17.31 26.65 20.49
CA TYR A 646 -16.72 25.52 19.74
C TYR A 646 -15.41 25.04 20.37
N GLN A 647 -14.47 25.96 20.67
CA GLN A 647 -13.18 25.58 21.26
C GLN A 647 -13.34 24.90 22.62
N HIS A 648 -14.24 25.42 23.47
CA HIS A 648 -14.50 24.82 24.78
C HIS A 648 -15.09 23.40 24.66
N LEU A 649 -16.04 23.19 23.73
CA LEU A 649 -16.63 21.86 23.49
C LEU A 649 -15.64 20.89 22.85
N ALA A 650 -14.77 21.37 21.97
CA ALA A 650 -13.74 20.55 21.33
C ALA A 650 -12.60 20.14 22.28
N GLN A 651 -12.38 20.90 23.36
CA GLN A 651 -11.33 20.64 24.35
C GLN A 651 -11.84 19.90 25.60
N ALA A 652 -13.16 19.84 25.82
CA ALA A 652 -13.75 19.16 26.97
C ALA A 652 -13.84 17.63 26.73
N ALA A 653 -13.18 16.86 27.60
CA ALA A 653 -13.18 15.41 27.54
C ALA A 653 -14.59 14.82 27.74
N GLY A 654 -15.01 13.93 26.83
CA GLY A 654 -16.32 13.27 26.88
C GLY A 654 -17.48 14.05 26.23
N THR A 655 -17.19 15.12 25.48
CA THR A 655 -18.22 15.88 24.76
C THR A 655 -18.68 15.15 23.50
N ASP A 656 -20.00 15.07 23.31
CA ASP A 656 -20.64 14.44 22.14
C ASP A 656 -20.23 15.13 20.82
N GLU A 657 -19.86 14.32 19.82
CA GLU A 657 -19.31 14.79 18.55
C GLU A 657 -20.34 15.58 17.73
N THR A 658 -21.64 15.26 17.88
CA THR A 658 -22.73 16.01 17.24
C THR A 658 -22.76 17.45 17.73
N ARG A 659 -22.59 17.67 19.04
CA ARG A 659 -22.53 19.02 19.64
C ARG A 659 -21.30 19.81 19.20
N ILE A 660 -20.17 19.14 18.97
CA ILE A 660 -18.96 19.77 18.43
C ILE A 660 -19.20 20.21 16.98
N ARG A 661 -19.84 19.37 16.15
CA ARG A 661 -20.19 19.72 14.77
C ARG A 661 -21.20 20.86 14.69
N GLU A 662 -22.22 20.88 15.55
CA GLU A 662 -23.20 21.98 15.63
C GLU A 662 -22.53 23.30 16.04
N ALA A 663 -21.63 23.27 17.03
CA ALA A 663 -20.89 24.45 17.45
C ALA A 663 -19.92 24.94 16.34
N ALA A 664 -19.30 24.02 15.60
CA ALA A 664 -18.46 24.35 14.44
C ALA A 664 -19.29 24.98 13.30
N ALA A 665 -20.50 24.48 13.06
CA ALA A 665 -21.42 25.05 12.07
C ALA A 665 -21.85 26.46 12.47
N ALA A 666 -22.20 26.68 13.73
CA ALA A 666 -22.55 28.00 14.27
C ALA A 666 -21.38 29.00 14.18
N ALA A 667 -20.15 28.58 14.50
CA ALA A 667 -18.95 29.41 14.36
C ALA A 667 -18.67 29.78 12.89
N ASN A 668 -18.85 28.85 11.97
CA ASN A 668 -18.71 29.11 10.54
C ASN A 668 -19.79 30.07 10.00
N GLN A 669 -21.03 29.94 10.47
CA GLN A 669 -22.11 30.86 10.09
C GLN A 669 -21.85 32.28 10.59
N ALA A 670 -21.42 32.43 11.85
CA ALA A 670 -21.07 33.73 12.42
C ALA A 670 -19.87 34.38 11.71
N ARG A 671 -18.88 33.58 11.29
CA ARG A 671 -17.75 34.06 10.47
C ARG A 671 -18.23 34.60 9.12
N ARG A 672 -19.05 33.84 8.40
CA ARG A 672 -19.59 34.27 7.09
C ARG A 672 -20.41 35.55 7.21
N LEU A 673 -21.18 35.70 8.29
CA LEU A 673 -21.95 36.92 8.55
C LEU A 673 -21.03 38.14 8.79
N ARG A 674 -19.98 37.98 9.59
CA ARG A 674 -18.96 39.03 9.78
C ARG A 674 -18.31 39.42 8.46
N ASP A 675 -17.88 38.44 7.68
CA ASP A 675 -17.19 38.69 6.40
C ASP A 675 -18.13 39.41 5.41
N ALA A 676 -19.43 39.09 5.41
CA ALA A 676 -20.44 39.78 4.62
C ALA A 676 -20.69 41.23 5.09
N VAL A 677 -20.69 41.50 6.41
CA VAL A 677 -20.78 42.87 6.95
C VAL A 677 -19.55 43.69 6.56
N GLN A 678 -18.35 43.10 6.67
CA GLN A 678 -17.09 43.74 6.25
C GLN A 678 -17.13 44.10 4.75
N ALA A 679 -17.51 43.15 3.89
CA ALA A 679 -17.63 43.37 2.46
C ALA A 679 -18.67 44.46 2.11
N LYS A 680 -19.80 44.54 2.84
CA LYS A 680 -20.81 45.60 2.65
C LYS A 680 -20.28 46.98 3.04
N ILE A 681 -19.44 47.09 4.06
CA ILE A 681 -18.76 48.34 4.44
C ILE A 681 -17.73 48.75 3.39
N GLU A 682 -16.97 47.79 2.86
CA GLU A 682 -15.96 48.03 1.83
C GLU A 682 -16.57 48.42 0.48
N ALA A 683 -17.73 47.85 0.12
CA ALA A 683 -18.47 48.20 -1.09
C ALA A 683 -19.23 49.55 -0.99
N GLY A 684 -19.40 50.08 0.22
CA GLY A 684 -20.05 51.37 0.48
C GLY A 684 -19.07 52.54 0.70
N ARG A 685 -17.77 52.31 0.56
CA ARG A 685 -16.69 53.32 0.55
C ARG A 685 -16.21 53.54 -0.88
#